data_AF-A0A8C0UZ13-F1
#
_entry.id   AF-A0A8C0UZ13-F1
#
_cell.length_a   1.000
_cell.length_b   1.000
_cell.length_c   1.000
_cell.angle_alpha   90.00
_cell.angle_beta   90.00
_cell.angle_gamma   90.00
#
_symmetry.space_group_name_H-M   'P 1'
#
loop_
_entity.id
_entity.type
_entity.pdbx_description
1 polymer ?
#
loop_
_entity_poly.entity_id
_entity_poly.type
_entity_poly.pdbx_seq_one_letter_code
_entity_poly.pdbx_strand_id
1 'polypeptide(L)'
;MSKVQKSSKCGYLCRSDQRCTQTSCTSNLFFFFICRFSLLLLNLEEYYFEQHTANHIINKDCKDERKFRGSLKICSKSIIFEPDDNIQPIIKIPLRDCISLFGINLTEHLFQLDVAGKVGDVVQTLHQVCSYSIFLHISSQHLLIFKLEVNLLLFFTCRFQSISETLHMECKAEMVTPLVTNPGHVCVTDANLYFQPLNGYPKPVVQITLQNVRRIYKRRHGLMPLGLEVFCTENDLCSDIYLKFYNYQDRDEVYFLIATYIENHIAEHTAESYMLQWQRGHISNYQYLLHLNNLADRSCNDLSQYPVFPWIIADYSSSVLDLTKPETFRDLSKPVGALNKERLDRLVTRYQEMPEPKFMYGSHYSSPGYVLFYLVRVAPEYMLCLQNGKFDHADRMFNSIAETWKNCLDGATDFKELIPEFYENDSSFLVNSLKLDLGKRQGGKMVEDVELPPWASGPDDFLQKSQEALESPYVSEHLHEWIDIIFGYKQKGSEAIAAHNVFHPLTYEGGVDLNSIMDPNEKVALLTQILEFGQTPKQLFTTPHPQRIIPKLKSLSRTSSHSTSIAESPVSPNEESFEDLTEESITLAWNNIAKLKLDKQYKIHKEAITGIAVTCNGSSVFTTSQDSTLKMFSKDSKTIQRSVSFSNMALSSCVILPGDTTVISSSWDNHIYFYSIAFGRQQDVLMGHDDAVSKICWRDGRLFSASWDSTVKVWHCVPGETVSNKKHHFELLAELEHDVSVSMLMHALVTRTECLNMIFLLFLLFTSFFHTDSRHLLSTGEDCCFKVIDVQTGMLISSVTTEEPQRCFKWDGNTILSGSQSGELLIWDLLGGKVTERIKGHTGAVMSMWMNEQCNSVITGGEDKHIMFWKLQY
;
A
#
# COMPACT_ATOMS: atom_id res chain seq x y z
N MET A 1 -13.70 53.87 20.14
CA MET A 1 -12.55 54.70 19.70
C MET A 1 -11.27 54.17 20.35
N SER A 2 -10.48 53.47 19.54
CA SER A 2 -9.05 53.18 19.60
C SER A 2 -8.31 53.33 20.94
N LYS A 3 -7.82 52.21 21.49
CA LYS A 3 -6.52 52.15 22.16
C LYS A 3 -5.74 50.92 21.68
N VAL A 4 -4.51 51.23 21.31
CA VAL A 4 -3.53 50.47 20.54
C VAL A 4 -2.92 49.32 21.36
N GLN A 5 -2.57 48.27 20.61
CA GLN A 5 -1.89 47.03 20.99
C GLN A 5 -0.64 47.23 21.86
N LYS A 6 -0.48 46.35 22.85
CA LYS A 6 0.82 45.94 23.40
C LYS A 6 1.01 44.47 22.99
N SER A 7 1.97 44.22 22.11
CA SER A 7 2.44 42.87 21.79
C SER A 7 3.21 42.31 22.98
N SER A 8 2.69 41.22 23.54
CA SER A 8 3.25 40.50 24.68
C SER A 8 4.31 39.50 24.22
N LYS A 9 5.48 39.56 24.86
CA LYS A 9 6.52 38.53 24.92
C LYS A 9 5.93 37.11 25.01
N CYS A 10 6.39 36.20 24.16
CA CYS A 10 6.34 34.77 24.41
C CYS A 10 7.73 34.20 24.12
N GLY A 11 8.49 33.97 25.19
CA GLY A 11 9.68 33.15 25.16
C GLY A 11 9.45 32.04 26.16
N TYR A 12 9.49 30.78 25.71
CA TYR A 12 9.65 29.64 26.59
C TYR A 12 10.73 28.70 26.05
N LEU A 13 11.53 28.27 27.01
CA LEU A 13 12.77 27.52 26.92
C LEU A 13 12.56 26.09 26.38
N CYS A 14 13.50 25.61 25.57
CA CYS A 14 13.86 24.19 25.55
C CYS A 14 15.35 24.09 25.91
N ARG A 15 15.65 23.47 27.05
CA ARG A 15 17.02 23.16 27.50
C ARG A 15 17.46 21.82 26.90
N SER A 16 18.68 21.83 26.37
CA SER A 16 19.43 20.76 25.71
C SER A 16 19.98 19.72 26.68
N ASP A 17 20.20 18.48 26.20
CA ASP A 17 21.48 17.79 26.41
C ASP A 17 21.73 16.57 25.48
N GLN A 18 23.01 16.39 25.14
CA GLN A 18 23.74 15.23 24.57
C GLN A 18 24.00 15.11 23.04
N ARG A 19 25.32 14.97 22.75
CA ARG A 19 25.96 14.59 21.48
C ARG A 19 25.98 13.07 21.34
N CYS A 20 25.71 12.51 20.17
CA CYS A 20 26.35 11.26 19.74
C CYS A 20 26.37 11.08 18.21
N THR A 21 27.43 10.42 17.77
CA THR A 21 27.86 10.14 16.39
C THR A 21 27.03 9.02 15.74
N GLN A 22 26.90 9.08 14.42
CA GLN A 22 26.32 8.05 13.56
C GLN A 22 26.90 6.65 13.84
N THR A 23 26.02 5.67 14.06
CA THR A 23 26.03 4.35 13.40
C THR A 23 24.70 3.63 13.66
N SER A 24 24.25 2.90 12.62
CA SER A 24 23.11 1.96 12.56
C SER A 24 22.55 1.41 13.88
N CYS A 25 21.29 1.74 14.19
CA CYS A 25 20.38 0.88 14.95
C CYS A 25 18.92 1.28 14.70
N THR A 26 18.11 0.25 14.47
CA THR A 26 16.66 0.21 14.27
C THR A 26 15.93 0.58 15.57
N SER A 27 15.39 1.79 15.61
CA SER A 27 14.27 2.20 16.46
C SER A 27 13.78 3.53 15.89
N ASN A 28 12.68 3.50 15.14
CA ASN A 28 12.03 4.70 14.61
C ASN A 28 11.33 5.45 15.74
N LEU A 29 12.11 6.00 16.68
CA LEU A 29 11.74 7.21 17.39
C LEU A 29 11.96 8.37 16.42
N PHE A 30 11.06 9.35 16.42
CA PHE A 30 11.24 10.64 15.75
C PHE A 30 12.60 11.25 16.12
N PHE A 31 13.62 11.08 15.27
CA PHE A 31 14.91 11.73 15.45
C PHE A 31 14.82 13.17 14.96
N PHE A 32 14.36 14.07 15.83
CA PHE A 32 14.43 15.51 15.60
C PHE A 32 15.89 15.97 15.61
N PHE A 33 16.43 16.34 14.44
CA PHE A 33 17.51 17.33 14.40
C PHE A 33 16.89 18.67 14.82
N ILE A 34 17.13 19.11 16.06
CA ILE A 34 16.55 20.36 16.57
C ILE A 34 17.34 21.56 15.98
N CYS A 35 16.98 21.98 14.78
CA CYS A 35 16.95 23.41 14.47
C CYS A 35 15.70 24.00 15.15
N ARG A 36 15.80 25.17 15.80
CA ARG A 36 14.63 25.82 16.43
C ARG A 36 13.71 26.41 15.38
N PHE A 37 14.21 26.68 14.18
CA PHE A 37 13.40 26.97 13.02
C PHE A 37 12.80 25.71 12.40
N SER A 38 11.48 25.75 12.24
CA SER A 38 10.68 24.80 11.47
C SER A 38 9.79 25.57 10.50
N LEU A 39 9.42 24.95 9.39
CA LEU A 39 8.44 25.50 8.44
C LEU A 39 7.08 25.77 9.11
N LEU A 40 6.79 25.15 10.26
CA LEU A 40 5.62 25.44 11.11
C LEU A 40 5.55 26.88 11.62
N LEU A 41 6.67 27.62 11.60
CA LEU A 41 6.69 29.04 11.96
C LEU A 41 6.16 29.95 10.85
N LEU A 42 5.96 29.42 9.64
CA LEU A 42 5.46 30.15 8.49
C LEU A 42 3.93 30.22 8.55
N ASN A 43 3.37 31.34 8.11
CA ASN A 43 1.93 31.47 7.93
C ASN A 43 1.48 30.63 6.70
N LEU A 44 0.17 30.39 6.56
CA LEU A 44 -0.37 29.80 5.33
C LEU A 44 0.09 30.58 4.09
N GLU A 45 0.54 29.87 3.07
CA GLU A 45 1.16 30.40 1.83
C GLU A 45 2.34 31.37 2.09
N GLU A 46 3.01 31.23 3.22
CA GLU A 46 4.30 31.85 3.45
C GLU A 46 5.41 30.87 3.06
N TYR A 47 6.25 31.29 2.12
CA TYR A 47 7.32 30.46 1.58
C TYR A 47 8.64 30.92 2.16
N TYR A 48 9.39 29.99 2.73
CA TYR A 48 10.77 30.22 3.11
C TYR A 48 11.66 30.15 1.87
N PHE A 49 12.56 31.11 1.69
CA PHE A 49 13.44 31.20 0.51
C PHE A 49 14.90 30.89 0.82
N GLU A 50 15.51 31.65 1.74
CA GLU A 50 16.96 31.56 1.97
C GLU A 50 17.39 31.92 3.40
N GLN A 51 18.56 31.42 3.79
CA GLN A 51 19.22 31.69 5.08
C GLN A 51 20.49 32.51 4.90
N HIS A 52 20.73 33.45 5.80
CA HIS A 52 22.00 34.15 5.96
C HIS A 52 22.40 34.22 7.43
N THR A 53 23.70 34.19 7.71
CA THR A 53 24.21 34.46 9.07
C THR A 53 24.17 35.96 9.33
N ALA A 54 23.59 36.37 10.46
CA ALA A 54 23.47 37.78 10.85
C ALA A 54 23.68 37.96 12.35
N ASN A 55 24.04 39.18 12.74
CA ASN A 55 24.07 39.62 14.13
C ASN A 55 22.90 40.58 14.38
N HIS A 56 22.00 40.25 15.30
CA HIS A 56 21.00 41.17 15.83
C HIS A 56 21.66 42.11 16.84
N ILE A 57 21.54 43.42 16.61
CA ILE A 57 22.18 44.47 17.41
C ILE A 57 21.10 45.23 18.18
N ILE A 58 21.28 45.33 19.49
CA ILE A 58 20.45 46.12 20.40
C ILE A 58 21.30 47.27 20.97
N ASN A 59 20.72 48.48 21.04
CA ASN A 59 21.38 49.69 21.54
C ASN A 59 22.65 50.08 20.75
N LYS A 60 22.56 50.09 19.41
CA LYS A 60 23.64 50.58 18.55
C LYS A 60 24.06 51.99 18.99
N ASP A 61 25.37 52.24 19.05
CA ASP A 61 25.97 53.54 19.44
C ASP A 61 25.78 53.93 20.93
N CYS A 62 25.45 52.97 21.80
CA CYS A 62 25.41 53.12 23.26
C CYS A 62 26.57 52.35 23.93
N LYS A 63 26.91 52.70 25.19
CA LYS A 63 27.93 51.95 25.98
C LYS A 63 27.56 50.49 26.25
N ASP A 64 26.28 50.14 26.12
CA ASP A 64 25.72 48.81 26.36
C ASP A 64 25.25 48.11 25.07
N GLU A 65 26.00 48.24 23.97
CA GLU A 65 25.72 47.55 22.71
C GLU A 65 25.80 46.02 22.90
N ARG A 66 24.72 45.31 22.52
CA ARG A 66 24.67 43.85 22.57
C ARG A 66 24.46 43.29 21.17
N LYS A 67 25.28 42.29 20.82
CA LYS A 67 25.20 41.57 19.55
C LYS A 67 24.84 40.11 19.80
N PHE A 68 23.81 39.63 19.13
CA PHE A 68 23.40 38.23 19.16
C PHE A 68 23.58 37.67 17.77
N ARG A 69 24.47 36.68 17.63
CA ARG A 69 24.64 35.94 16.38
C ARG A 69 23.46 35.01 16.17
N GLY A 70 23.06 34.84 14.92
CA GLY A 70 22.00 33.92 14.55
C GLY A 70 21.84 33.80 13.04
N SER A 71 20.82 33.05 12.67
CA SER A 71 20.41 32.82 11.29
C SER A 71 19.21 33.70 10.93
N LEU A 72 19.39 34.62 9.99
CA LEU A 72 18.35 35.44 9.38
C LEU A 72 17.75 34.70 8.19
N LYS A 73 16.46 34.45 8.24
CA LYS A 73 15.68 33.70 7.25
C LYS A 73 14.71 34.63 6.54
N ILE A 74 14.74 34.59 5.22
CA ILE A 74 13.90 35.43 4.37
C ILE A 74 12.73 34.59 3.86
N CYS A 75 11.51 35.05 4.15
CA CYS A 75 10.28 34.40 3.74
C CYS A 75 9.40 35.36 2.93
N SER A 76 8.37 34.84 2.25
CA SER A 76 7.49 35.64 1.38
C SER A 76 6.62 36.65 2.12
N LYS A 77 6.36 36.45 3.42
CA LYS A 77 5.51 37.33 4.23
C LYS A 77 6.21 37.88 5.48
N SER A 78 7.35 37.33 5.87
CA SER A 78 8.10 37.76 7.06
C SER A 78 9.61 37.53 6.95
N ILE A 79 10.36 38.18 7.84
CA ILE A 79 11.76 37.89 8.12
C ILE A 79 11.83 37.22 9.48
N ILE A 80 12.50 36.08 9.56
CA ILE A 80 12.65 35.32 10.80
C ILE A 80 14.11 35.29 11.21
N PHE A 81 14.44 35.79 12.40
CA PHE A 81 15.77 35.67 12.98
C PHE A 81 15.76 34.61 14.08
N GLU A 82 16.58 33.58 13.90
CA GLU A 82 16.81 32.52 14.89
C GLU A 82 18.20 32.73 15.52
N PRO A 83 18.28 33.18 16.78
CA PRO A 83 19.54 33.30 17.49
C PRO A 83 20.22 31.94 17.71
N ASP A 84 21.55 31.89 17.63
CA ASP A 84 22.36 30.69 17.94
C ASP A 84 22.23 30.30 19.43
N ASP A 85 21.99 31.29 20.29
CA ASP A 85 21.69 31.07 21.70
C ASP A 85 20.23 30.66 21.88
N ASN A 86 20.03 29.41 22.33
CA ASN A 86 18.72 28.82 22.58
C ASN A 86 17.89 29.55 23.65
N ILE A 87 18.51 30.40 24.47
CA ILE A 87 17.82 31.20 25.49
C ILE A 87 17.11 32.42 24.87
N GLN A 88 17.61 32.94 23.75
CA GLN A 88 17.02 34.11 23.09
C GLN A 88 15.81 33.71 22.23
N PRO A 89 14.70 34.48 22.21
CA PRO A 89 13.53 34.14 21.40
C PRO A 89 13.80 34.30 19.90
N ILE A 90 13.09 33.51 19.09
CA ILE A 90 13.01 33.72 17.64
C ILE A 90 12.25 35.02 17.39
N ILE A 91 12.76 35.86 16.48
CA ILE A 91 12.15 37.14 16.11
C ILE A 91 11.50 36.97 14.73
N LYS A 92 10.17 37.02 14.63
CA LYS A 92 9.44 37.05 13.35
C LYS A 92 8.93 38.46 13.08
N ILE A 93 9.34 39.06 11.97
CA ILE A 93 8.98 40.43 11.55
C ILE A 93 8.14 40.33 10.28
N PRO A 94 6.82 40.58 10.32
CA PRO A 94 5.98 40.60 9.13
C PRO A 94 6.43 41.71 8.17
N LEU A 95 6.57 41.40 6.89
CA LEU A 95 7.04 42.35 5.88
C LEU A 95 6.08 43.53 5.67
N ARG A 96 4.79 43.33 5.91
CA ARG A 96 3.78 44.41 5.91
C ARG A 96 4.07 45.50 6.96
N ASP A 97 4.79 45.15 8.02
CA ASP A 97 5.13 46.05 9.12
C ASP A 97 6.53 46.68 8.90
N CYS A 98 7.22 46.36 7.80
CA CYS A 98 8.51 46.93 7.43
C CYS A 98 8.32 48.31 6.76
N ILE A 99 8.71 49.38 7.45
CA ILE A 99 8.50 50.78 7.02
C ILE A 99 9.63 51.28 6.09
N SER A 100 10.86 50.80 6.27
CA SER A 100 12.00 51.13 5.41
C SER A 100 13.12 50.08 5.51
N LEU A 101 13.77 49.78 4.38
CA LEU A 101 14.97 48.91 4.31
C LEU A 101 16.29 49.70 4.38
N PHE A 102 16.21 51.00 4.68
CA PHE A 102 17.38 51.87 4.73
C PHE A 102 17.84 52.03 6.18
N GLY A 103 19.15 51.86 6.36
CA GLY A 103 19.80 52.18 7.62
C GLY A 103 19.45 53.60 8.04
N ILE A 104 19.09 53.71 9.31
CA ILE A 104 18.89 54.92 10.12
C ILE A 104 17.41 55.32 10.28
N ASN A 105 16.96 54.99 11.49
CA ASN A 105 15.86 55.52 12.30
C ASN A 105 14.44 54.93 12.17
N LEU A 106 14.06 54.33 13.31
CA LEU A 106 12.71 54.02 13.82
C LEU A 106 12.05 52.71 13.36
N THR A 107 12.71 51.57 13.61
CA THR A 107 12.06 50.30 14.01
C THR A 107 13.02 49.46 14.86
N GLU A 108 12.54 48.79 15.91
CA GLU A 108 13.27 48.24 17.07
C GLU A 108 14.30 47.10 16.82
N HIS A 109 14.56 46.70 15.57
CA HIS A 109 15.46 45.58 15.24
C HIS A 109 16.50 45.95 14.19
N LEU A 110 17.80 45.84 14.52
CA LEU A 110 18.92 46.06 13.61
C LEU A 110 19.67 44.75 13.36
N PHE A 111 19.86 44.35 12.10
CA PHE A 111 20.63 43.17 11.73
C PHE A 111 21.88 43.54 10.92
N GLN A 112 23.02 42.97 11.30
CA GLN A 112 24.29 43.08 10.58
C GLN A 112 24.64 41.72 9.98
N LEU A 113 24.57 41.59 8.65
CA LEU A 113 24.92 40.35 7.92
C LEU A 113 26.41 40.04 8.04
N ASP A 114 26.75 38.76 8.22
CA ASP A 114 28.11 38.26 8.44
C ASP A 114 28.80 37.82 7.11
N VAL A 115 28.35 38.34 5.95
CA VAL A 115 28.80 37.89 4.62
C VAL A 115 29.52 39.01 3.87
N ALA A 116 30.83 38.88 3.68
CA ALA A 116 31.62 39.77 2.83
C ALA A 116 31.28 39.53 1.34
N GLY A 117 30.74 40.53 0.64
CA GLY A 117 30.56 40.51 -0.82
C GLY A 117 29.17 40.16 -1.37
N LYS A 118 28.17 39.80 -0.54
CA LYS A 118 26.78 39.52 -0.98
C LYS A 118 25.70 40.43 -0.36
N VAL A 119 26.09 41.42 0.45
CA VAL A 119 25.14 42.31 1.13
C VAL A 119 24.20 43.02 0.15
N GLY A 120 24.71 43.41 -1.03
CA GLY A 120 23.90 44.02 -2.09
C GLY A 120 22.79 43.09 -2.60
N ASP A 121 23.11 41.82 -2.84
CA ASP A 121 22.16 40.81 -3.34
C ASP A 121 21.05 40.54 -2.30
N VAL A 122 21.42 40.36 -1.03
CA VAL A 122 20.46 40.12 0.06
C VAL A 122 19.54 41.32 0.26
N VAL A 123 20.07 42.54 0.22
CA VAL A 123 19.26 43.76 0.31
C VAL A 123 18.35 43.93 -0.90
N GLN A 124 18.80 43.55 -2.10
CA GLN A 124 17.98 43.56 -3.30
C GLN A 124 16.85 42.53 -3.24
N THR A 125 17.12 41.31 -2.79
CA THR A 125 16.10 40.28 -2.55
C THR A 125 15.07 40.77 -1.53
N LEU A 126 15.51 41.30 -0.39
CA LEU A 126 14.63 41.89 0.62
C LEU A 126 13.79 43.03 0.06
N HIS A 127 14.38 43.92 -0.75
CA HIS A 127 13.67 45.03 -1.37
C HIS A 127 12.61 44.55 -2.37
N GLN A 128 12.91 43.52 -3.15
CA GLN A 128 11.94 42.89 -4.04
C GLN A 128 10.80 42.28 -3.22
N VAL A 129 11.10 41.38 -2.28
CA VAL A 129 10.07 40.69 -1.48
C VAL A 129 9.22 41.68 -0.67
N CYS A 130 9.82 42.72 -0.06
CA CYS A 130 9.08 43.80 0.62
C CYS A 130 8.18 44.56 -0.35
N SER A 131 8.69 44.98 -1.52
CA SER A 131 7.91 45.73 -2.50
C SER A 131 6.69 44.93 -2.98
N TYR A 132 6.86 43.64 -3.27
CA TYR A 132 5.76 42.77 -3.67
C TYR A 132 4.77 42.47 -2.54
N SER A 133 5.25 42.34 -1.31
CA SER A 133 4.40 42.14 -0.12
C SER A 133 3.54 43.37 0.20
N ILE A 134 4.02 44.56 -0.14
CA ILE A 134 3.35 45.84 0.15
C ILE A 134 2.38 46.26 -0.98
N PHE A 135 2.63 45.89 -2.24
CA PHE A 135 1.93 46.49 -3.39
C PHE A 135 0.80 45.70 -4.08
N LEU A 136 0.56 44.40 -3.85
CA LEU A 136 -0.36 43.63 -4.73
C LEU A 136 -1.26 42.58 -4.05
N HIS A 137 -2.48 42.47 -4.59
CA HIS A 137 -3.44 41.38 -4.40
C HIS A 137 -2.83 40.00 -4.77
N ILE A 138 -3.36 38.97 -4.11
CA ILE A 138 -2.96 37.54 -4.06
C ILE A 138 -2.61 36.91 -5.43
N SER A 139 -3.21 37.37 -6.53
CA SER A 139 -2.94 36.90 -7.89
C SER A 139 -1.49 37.10 -8.38
N SER A 140 -0.66 37.83 -7.63
CA SER A 140 0.74 38.12 -7.97
C SER A 140 1.78 37.33 -7.16
N GLN A 141 1.37 36.47 -6.20
CA GLN A 141 2.33 35.65 -5.44
C GLN A 141 2.95 34.53 -6.30
N HIS A 142 2.18 33.94 -7.22
CA HIS A 142 2.72 33.06 -8.25
C HIS A 142 3.78 33.76 -9.10
N LEU A 143 3.61 35.06 -9.39
CA LEU A 143 4.58 35.84 -10.17
C LEU A 143 5.87 36.16 -9.38
N LEU A 144 5.81 36.24 -8.04
CA LEU A 144 6.97 36.40 -7.17
C LEU A 144 7.80 35.11 -7.15
N ILE A 145 7.15 33.97 -6.99
CA ILE A 145 7.76 32.64 -7.15
C ILE A 145 8.35 32.55 -8.56
N PHE A 146 7.59 32.92 -9.60
CA PHE A 146 8.04 32.90 -11.00
C PHE A 146 9.23 33.83 -11.30
N LYS A 147 9.39 34.95 -10.58
CA LYS A 147 10.53 35.87 -10.76
C LYS A 147 11.75 35.49 -9.94
N LEU A 148 11.58 34.87 -8.77
CA LEU A 148 12.69 34.25 -8.01
C LEU A 148 13.11 32.90 -8.62
N GLU A 149 12.20 32.20 -9.32
CA GLU A 149 12.44 31.00 -10.13
C GLU A 149 13.49 31.22 -11.22
N VAL A 150 13.75 32.46 -11.66
CA VAL A 150 14.71 32.76 -12.74
C VAL A 150 16.15 32.32 -12.40
N ASN A 151 16.48 32.07 -11.12
CA ASN A 151 17.78 31.53 -10.71
C ASN A 151 17.78 30.03 -10.34
N LEU A 152 16.62 29.35 -10.34
CA LEU A 152 16.43 27.95 -9.89
C LEU A 152 15.65 27.12 -10.93
N LEU A 153 15.77 27.47 -12.21
CA LEU A 153 14.97 26.93 -13.31
C LEU A 153 15.14 25.42 -13.58
N LEU A 154 16.17 24.78 -13.03
CA LEU A 154 16.51 23.38 -13.28
C LEU A 154 17.17 22.76 -12.04
N PHE A 155 16.94 21.47 -11.82
CA PHE A 155 17.69 20.66 -10.86
C PHE A 155 19.18 20.78 -11.17
N PHE A 156 20.00 21.07 -10.16
CA PHE A 156 21.42 21.20 -10.38
C PHE A 156 22.03 19.80 -10.56
N THR A 157 22.25 19.35 -11.80
CA THR A 157 22.85 18.03 -12.13
C THR A 157 24.21 17.80 -11.46
N CYS A 158 24.92 18.86 -11.04
CA CYS A 158 26.12 18.75 -10.22
C CYS A 158 25.88 18.22 -8.79
N ARG A 159 24.61 17.97 -8.41
CA ARG A 159 24.20 17.34 -7.16
C ARG A 159 23.98 15.84 -7.28
N PHE A 160 24.12 15.24 -8.46
CA PHE A 160 24.09 13.78 -8.62
C PHE A 160 25.25 13.12 -7.87
N GLN A 161 25.00 11.93 -7.35
CA GLN A 161 26.02 11.19 -6.58
C GLN A 161 27.11 10.65 -7.50
N SER A 162 26.76 10.27 -8.72
CA SER A 162 27.70 9.90 -9.77
C SER A 162 27.49 10.73 -11.04
N ILE A 163 28.61 11.08 -11.70
CA ILE A 163 28.63 11.74 -13.01
C ILE A 163 28.06 10.81 -14.10
N SER A 164 27.98 9.51 -13.82
CA SER A 164 27.45 8.50 -14.74
C SER A 164 25.92 8.36 -14.71
N GLU A 165 25.23 9.00 -13.75
CA GLU A 165 23.77 8.91 -13.65
C GLU A 165 23.09 9.60 -14.84
N THR A 166 22.08 8.93 -15.39
CA THR A 166 21.30 9.45 -16.51
C THR A 166 19.96 9.99 -16.02
N LEU A 167 19.68 11.26 -16.30
CA LEU A 167 18.42 11.90 -15.97
C LEU A 167 17.31 11.33 -16.86
N HIS A 168 16.24 10.80 -16.24
CA HIS A 168 15.05 10.34 -16.94
C HIS A 168 13.94 11.40 -16.94
N MET A 169 13.70 12.04 -15.79
CA MET A 169 12.62 13.02 -15.65
C MET A 169 12.94 14.07 -14.60
N GLU A 170 12.48 15.30 -14.84
CA GLU A 170 12.50 16.40 -13.88
C GLU A 170 11.15 17.14 -13.91
N CYS A 171 10.56 17.39 -12.74
CA CYS A 171 9.34 18.19 -12.62
C CYS A 171 9.26 18.92 -11.27
N LYS A 172 8.34 19.88 -11.16
CA LYS A 172 8.07 20.61 -9.92
C LYS A 172 7.12 19.81 -9.03
N ALA A 173 7.41 19.77 -7.73
CA ALA A 173 6.53 19.16 -6.74
C ALA A 173 6.69 19.84 -5.37
N GLU A 174 5.85 19.47 -4.42
CA GLU A 174 5.98 19.86 -3.02
C GLU A 174 6.19 18.62 -2.16
N MET A 175 7.14 18.65 -1.24
CA MET A 175 7.28 17.61 -0.22
C MET A 175 6.27 17.87 0.89
N VAL A 176 5.42 16.88 1.16
CA VAL A 176 4.39 16.94 2.19
C VAL A 176 4.99 16.51 3.53
N THR A 177 4.74 17.31 4.55
CA THR A 177 5.07 17.04 5.95
C THR A 177 3.87 17.40 6.82
N PRO A 178 3.79 16.92 8.08
CA PRO A 178 2.67 17.25 8.94
C PRO A 178 2.42 18.78 9.04
N LEU A 179 1.20 19.20 8.69
CA LEU A 179 0.72 20.59 8.60
C LEU A 179 1.34 21.49 7.51
N VAL A 180 2.42 21.08 6.84
CA VAL A 180 3.16 21.98 5.92
C VAL A 180 3.65 21.25 4.68
N THR A 181 3.59 21.92 3.53
CA THR A 181 4.23 21.47 2.29
C THR A 181 5.42 22.35 1.95
N ASN A 182 6.48 21.76 1.38
CA ASN A 182 7.69 22.47 1.01
C ASN A 182 7.95 22.35 -0.51
N PRO A 183 7.90 23.45 -1.29
CA PRO A 183 8.08 23.38 -2.74
C PRO A 183 9.54 23.04 -3.13
N GLY A 184 9.68 22.30 -4.22
CA GLY A 184 10.96 21.83 -4.75
C GLY A 184 10.87 21.24 -6.14
N HIS A 185 11.97 20.63 -6.57
CA HIS A 185 12.09 19.91 -7.83
C HIS A 185 12.34 18.43 -7.56
N VAL A 186 11.58 17.57 -8.24
CA VAL A 186 11.80 16.13 -8.27
C VAL A 186 12.63 15.80 -9.49
N CYS A 187 13.61 14.93 -9.31
CA CYS A 187 14.47 14.44 -10.37
C CYS A 187 14.62 12.92 -10.21
N VAL A 188 14.32 12.17 -11.27
CA VAL A 188 14.48 10.71 -11.30
C VAL A 188 15.60 10.35 -12.27
N THR A 189 16.59 9.61 -11.78
CA THR A 189 17.69 9.06 -12.58
C THR A 189 17.56 7.56 -12.74
N ASP A 190 18.52 6.93 -13.41
CA ASP A 190 18.65 5.48 -13.51
C ASP A 190 19.02 4.77 -12.18
N ALA A 191 19.34 5.53 -11.12
CA ALA A 191 19.75 4.98 -9.83
C ALA A 191 19.01 5.57 -8.62
N ASN A 192 18.55 6.83 -8.71
CA ASN A 192 18.06 7.57 -7.56
C ASN A 192 16.81 8.41 -7.88
N LEU A 193 15.96 8.56 -6.87
CA LEU A 193 14.98 9.62 -6.75
C LEU A 193 15.59 10.76 -5.92
N TYR A 194 15.61 11.96 -6.48
CA TYR A 194 16.04 13.18 -5.81
C TYR A 194 14.86 14.13 -5.63
N PHE A 195 14.83 14.79 -4.48
CA PHE A 195 14.00 15.96 -4.25
C PHE A 195 14.88 17.11 -3.77
N GLN A 196 14.88 18.22 -4.50
CA GLN A 196 15.60 19.44 -4.13
C GLN A 196 14.59 20.50 -3.68
N PRO A 197 14.50 20.78 -2.36
CA PRO A 197 13.70 21.89 -1.87
C PRO A 197 14.22 23.22 -2.42
N LEU A 198 13.32 24.14 -2.79
CA LEU A 198 13.71 25.47 -3.31
C LEU A 198 14.53 26.27 -2.30
N ASN A 199 14.33 25.99 -1.01
CA ASN A 199 14.97 26.67 0.12
C ASN A 199 16.08 25.86 0.80
N GLY A 200 16.38 24.66 0.29
CA GLY A 200 17.38 23.75 0.86
C GLY A 200 17.07 23.23 2.27
N TYR A 201 15.81 23.26 2.72
CA TYR A 201 15.35 22.74 4.01
C TYR A 201 14.54 21.44 3.85
N PRO A 202 14.64 20.44 4.74
CA PRO A 202 15.55 20.35 5.89
C PRO A 202 17.00 20.06 5.49
N LYS A 203 17.21 19.56 4.27
CA LYS A 203 18.53 19.35 3.66
C LYS A 203 18.54 19.92 2.24
N PRO A 204 19.71 20.27 1.69
CA PRO A 204 19.80 20.84 0.34
C PRO A 204 19.20 19.95 -0.75
N VAL A 205 19.30 18.63 -0.59
CA VAL A 205 18.72 17.60 -1.45
C VAL A 205 18.35 16.41 -0.57
N VAL A 206 17.15 15.87 -0.77
CA VAL A 206 16.71 14.56 -0.27
C VAL A 206 16.97 13.53 -1.37
N GLN A 207 17.57 12.40 -1.02
CA GLN A 207 17.96 11.36 -1.97
C GLN A 207 17.44 10.01 -1.48
N ILE A 208 16.81 9.27 -2.38
CA ILE A 208 16.37 7.89 -2.19
C ILE A 208 16.96 7.05 -3.32
N THR A 209 17.70 6.00 -2.96
CA THR A 209 18.21 5.04 -3.95
C THR A 209 17.08 4.14 -4.41
N LEU A 210 16.85 4.03 -5.73
CA LEU A 210 15.70 3.32 -6.30
C LEU A 210 15.70 1.83 -5.94
N GLN A 211 16.88 1.20 -5.84
CA GLN A 211 17.03 -0.19 -5.40
C GLN A 211 16.56 -0.45 -3.95
N ASN A 212 16.52 0.59 -3.12
CA ASN A 212 16.06 0.47 -1.74
C ASN A 212 14.54 0.64 -1.62
N VAL A 213 13.87 1.13 -2.67
CA VAL A 213 12.42 1.33 -2.66
C VAL A 213 11.72 -0.02 -2.59
N ARG A 214 10.80 -0.16 -1.65
CA ARG A 214 10.01 -1.37 -1.41
C ARG A 214 8.54 -1.20 -1.75
N ARG A 215 7.97 -0.02 -1.45
CA ARG A 215 6.56 0.30 -1.72
C ARG A 215 6.44 1.72 -2.24
N ILE A 216 5.53 1.91 -3.17
CA ILE A 216 5.12 3.22 -3.67
C ILE A 216 3.60 3.24 -3.72
N TYR A 217 3.00 4.34 -3.25
CA TYR A 217 1.55 4.51 -3.27
C TYR A 217 1.18 5.82 -3.96
N LYS A 218 0.28 5.72 -4.92
CA LYS A 218 -0.47 6.88 -5.40
C LYS A 218 -1.41 7.31 -4.28
N ARG A 219 -1.39 8.59 -3.92
CA ARG A 219 -2.19 9.17 -2.83
C ARG A 219 -3.09 10.29 -3.32
N ARG A 220 -4.16 10.55 -2.57
CA ARG A 220 -4.88 11.82 -2.63
C ARG A 220 -4.21 12.84 -1.71
N HIS A 221 -4.28 14.12 -2.06
CA HIS A 221 -3.92 15.23 -1.18
C HIS A 221 -4.94 16.34 -1.38
N GLY A 222 -5.59 16.77 -0.30
CA GLY A 222 -6.76 17.65 -0.37
C GLY A 222 -7.88 17.09 -1.26
N LEU A 223 -8.18 15.79 -1.14
CA LEU A 223 -9.16 15.05 -1.94
C LEU A 223 -8.90 15.00 -3.47
N MET A 224 -7.68 15.32 -3.92
CA MET A 224 -7.28 15.26 -5.34
C MET A 224 -6.16 14.23 -5.55
N PRO A 225 -6.10 13.50 -6.68
CA PRO A 225 -5.13 12.42 -6.93
C PRO A 225 -3.73 12.93 -7.31
N LEU A 226 -3.14 13.77 -6.47
CA LEU A 226 -1.90 14.50 -6.71
C LEU A 226 -0.71 13.98 -5.92
N GLY A 227 -0.91 13.00 -5.04
CA GLY A 227 0.11 12.50 -4.14
C GLY A 227 0.86 11.27 -4.66
N LEU A 228 2.13 11.15 -4.27
CA LEU A 228 2.96 9.96 -4.40
C LEU A 228 3.78 9.79 -3.13
N GLU A 229 3.68 8.62 -2.52
CA GLU A 229 4.36 8.30 -1.27
C GLU A 229 5.30 7.10 -1.48
N VAL A 230 6.55 7.19 -1.01
CA VAL A 230 7.61 6.22 -1.28
C VAL A 230 8.20 5.70 0.03
N PHE A 231 8.32 4.37 0.12
CA PHE A 231 8.79 3.65 1.30
C PHE A 231 9.97 2.75 0.92
N CYS A 232 11.05 2.83 1.70
CA CYS A 232 12.25 2.00 1.60
C CYS A 232 12.22 0.83 2.59
N THR A 233 11.26 0.82 3.51
CA THR A 233 11.07 -0.22 4.53
C THR A 233 9.69 -0.87 4.38
N GLU A 234 9.62 -2.18 4.65
CA GLU A 234 8.40 -2.97 4.43
C GLU A 234 7.29 -2.66 5.45
N ASN A 235 7.64 -2.46 6.72
CA ASN A 235 6.69 -2.43 7.82
C ASN A 235 6.51 -1.05 8.48
N ASP A 236 7.18 0.00 7.98
CA ASP A 236 7.01 1.33 8.56
C ASP A 236 5.70 1.99 8.10
N LEU A 237 5.08 2.67 9.05
CA LEU A 237 3.91 3.53 8.91
C LEU A 237 4.23 4.85 8.19
N CYS A 238 5.40 5.41 8.49
CA CYS A 238 5.86 6.67 7.92
C CYS A 238 6.69 6.41 6.67
N SER A 239 6.37 7.08 5.57
CA SER A 239 7.15 7.01 4.34
C SER A 239 8.46 7.78 4.43
N ASP A 240 9.45 7.40 3.63
CA ASP A 240 10.70 8.14 3.49
C ASP A 240 10.51 9.48 2.77
N ILE A 241 9.55 9.56 1.83
CA ILE A 241 9.14 10.82 1.22
C ILE A 241 7.69 10.77 0.74
N TYR A 242 6.96 11.86 0.95
CA TYR A 242 5.65 12.10 0.37
C TYR A 242 5.72 13.35 -0.51
N LEU A 243 5.43 13.19 -1.81
CA LEU A 243 5.41 14.24 -2.81
C LEU A 243 3.98 14.54 -3.25
N LYS A 244 3.65 15.83 -3.36
CA LYS A 244 2.44 16.37 -3.97
C LYS A 244 2.81 17.07 -5.27
N PHE A 245 2.15 16.71 -6.36
CA PHE A 245 2.36 17.27 -7.69
C PHE A 245 1.30 18.32 -8.01
N TYR A 246 1.58 19.16 -9.00
CA TYR A 246 0.61 20.15 -9.49
C TYR A 246 -0.39 19.57 -10.49
N ASN A 247 -0.05 18.43 -11.09
CA ASN A 247 -0.89 17.70 -12.04
C ASN A 247 -0.64 16.19 -11.88
N TYR A 248 -1.61 15.38 -12.32
CA TYR A 248 -1.54 13.92 -12.14
C TYR A 248 -0.60 13.26 -13.16
N GLN A 249 -0.35 13.89 -14.31
CA GLN A 249 0.54 13.37 -15.35
C GLN A 249 1.98 13.26 -14.86
N ASP A 250 2.52 14.33 -14.26
CA ASP A 250 3.86 14.34 -13.67
C ASP A 250 3.97 13.29 -12.54
N ARG A 251 2.93 13.19 -11.70
CA ARG A 251 2.86 12.18 -10.64
C ARG A 251 2.96 10.77 -11.21
N ASP A 252 2.16 10.48 -12.24
CA ASP A 252 2.10 9.17 -12.88
C ASP A 252 3.42 8.81 -13.55
N GLU A 253 4.07 9.75 -14.24
CA GLU A 253 5.37 9.54 -14.87
C GLU A 253 6.47 9.23 -13.82
N VAL A 254 6.55 10.00 -12.73
CA VAL A 254 7.46 9.69 -11.61
C VAL A 254 7.18 8.30 -11.03
N TYR A 255 5.90 7.97 -10.80
CA TYR A 255 5.50 6.65 -10.30
C TYR A 255 6.00 5.54 -11.25
N PHE A 256 5.74 5.65 -12.55
CA PHE A 256 6.14 4.65 -13.54
C PHE A 256 7.66 4.47 -13.60
N LEU A 257 8.43 5.55 -13.51
CA LEU A 257 9.89 5.46 -13.49
C LEU A 257 10.37 4.70 -12.26
N ILE A 258 9.92 5.06 -11.05
CA ILE A 258 10.33 4.37 -9.81
C ILE A 258 9.90 2.90 -9.84
N ALA A 259 8.67 2.63 -10.27
CA ALA A 259 8.08 1.31 -10.43
C ALA A 259 8.97 0.35 -11.22
N THR A 260 9.55 0.80 -12.35
CA THR A 260 10.40 -0.07 -13.19
C THR A 260 11.67 -0.59 -12.51
N TYR A 261 12.14 0.04 -11.43
CA TYR A 261 13.35 -0.37 -10.71
C TYR A 261 13.08 -1.29 -9.51
N ILE A 262 11.81 -1.54 -9.18
CA ILE A 262 11.43 -2.45 -8.10
C ILE A 262 11.54 -3.89 -8.67
N GLU A 263 12.66 -4.56 -8.41
CA GLU A 263 12.88 -5.96 -8.81
C GLU A 263 11.77 -6.86 -8.22
N ASN A 264 10.93 -7.41 -9.09
CA ASN A 264 9.65 -8.01 -8.72
C ASN A 264 8.78 -6.96 -8.04
N HIS A 265 8.04 -6.18 -8.83
CA HIS A 265 6.85 -5.48 -8.33
C HIS A 265 6.12 -6.45 -7.40
N ILE A 266 6.19 -6.21 -6.10
CA ILE A 266 5.31 -6.87 -5.15
C ILE A 266 3.95 -6.55 -5.72
N ALA A 267 3.22 -7.59 -6.15
CA ALA A 267 1.88 -7.42 -6.68
C ALA A 267 1.15 -6.51 -5.70
N GLU A 268 0.68 -5.34 -6.15
CA GLU A 268 -0.08 -4.46 -5.28
C GLU A 268 -1.18 -5.32 -4.66
N HIS A 269 -1.07 -5.52 -3.34
CA HIS A 269 -2.02 -6.37 -2.65
C HIS A 269 -3.32 -5.59 -2.61
N THR A 270 -4.28 -6.00 -3.44
CA THR A 270 -5.60 -5.39 -3.49
C THR A 270 -6.30 -5.49 -2.13
N ALA A 271 -7.35 -4.69 -1.94
CA ALA A 271 -8.14 -4.73 -0.72
C ALA A 271 -8.70 -6.15 -0.47
N GLU A 272 -9.06 -6.86 -1.54
CA GLU A 272 -9.54 -8.25 -1.54
C GLU A 272 -8.45 -9.23 -1.13
N SER A 273 -7.20 -9.01 -1.56
CA SER A 273 -6.06 -9.84 -1.18
C SER A 273 -5.83 -9.81 0.33
N TYR A 274 -5.76 -8.61 0.91
CA TYR A 274 -5.62 -8.45 2.35
C TYR A 274 -6.85 -8.94 3.12
N MET A 275 -8.06 -8.69 2.59
CA MET A 275 -9.31 -9.20 3.16
C MET A 275 -9.27 -10.72 3.30
N LEU A 276 -8.88 -11.44 2.25
CA LEU A 276 -8.81 -12.90 2.27
C LEU A 276 -7.77 -13.41 3.27
N GLN A 277 -6.61 -12.76 3.35
CA GLN A 277 -5.56 -13.08 4.33
C GLN A 277 -6.05 -12.86 5.76
N TRP A 278 -6.72 -11.74 6.02
CA TRP A 278 -7.30 -11.41 7.33
C TRP A 278 -8.40 -12.39 7.73
N GLN A 279 -9.32 -12.69 6.82
CA GLN A 279 -10.40 -13.65 7.03
C GLN A 279 -9.88 -15.03 7.41
N ARG A 280 -8.77 -15.47 6.80
CA ARG A 280 -8.11 -16.75 7.09
C ARG A 280 -7.21 -16.73 8.33
N GLY A 281 -7.04 -15.56 8.97
CA GLY A 281 -6.17 -15.40 10.14
C GLY A 281 -4.68 -15.35 9.82
N HIS A 282 -4.28 -15.11 8.56
CA HIS A 282 -2.87 -14.95 8.18
C HIS A 282 -2.28 -13.61 8.62
N ILE A 283 -3.12 -12.57 8.72
CA ILE A 283 -2.77 -11.26 9.27
C ILE A 283 -3.70 -10.91 10.43
N SER A 284 -3.19 -10.11 11.36
CA SER A 284 -3.91 -9.67 12.57
C SER A 284 -4.97 -8.60 12.24
N ASN A 285 -5.85 -8.29 13.19
CA ASN A 285 -6.79 -7.18 13.05
C ASN A 285 -6.06 -5.85 12.88
N TYR A 286 -5.02 -5.59 13.69
CA TYR A 286 -4.18 -4.41 13.58
C TYR A 286 -3.54 -4.28 12.18
N GLN A 287 -2.87 -5.34 11.70
CA GLN A 287 -2.24 -5.34 10.38
C GLN A 287 -3.25 -5.09 9.27
N TYR A 288 -4.44 -5.70 9.36
CA TYR A 288 -5.46 -5.51 8.37
C TYR A 288 -5.99 -4.08 8.32
N LEU A 289 -6.28 -3.48 9.48
CA LEU A 289 -6.67 -2.07 9.58
C LEU A 289 -5.59 -1.14 9.03
N LEU A 290 -4.31 -1.47 9.24
CA LEU A 290 -3.18 -0.73 8.69
C LEU A 290 -3.15 -0.76 7.17
N HIS A 291 -3.37 -1.93 6.58
CA HIS A 291 -3.44 -2.09 5.13
C HIS A 291 -4.65 -1.38 4.52
N LEU A 292 -5.83 -1.44 5.17
CA LEU A 292 -7.01 -0.71 4.72
C LEU A 292 -6.80 0.81 4.78
N ASN A 293 -6.20 1.32 5.87
CA ASN A 293 -5.84 2.74 5.95
C ASN A 293 -4.91 3.15 4.82
N ASN A 294 -3.88 2.34 4.53
CA ASN A 294 -2.99 2.58 3.40
C ASN A 294 -3.76 2.57 2.08
N LEU A 295 -4.54 1.55 1.75
CA LEU A 295 -5.30 1.51 0.49
C LEU A 295 -6.33 2.65 0.37
N ALA A 296 -6.78 3.20 1.50
CA ALA A 296 -7.71 4.32 1.58
C ALA A 296 -7.06 5.72 1.54
N ASP A 297 -5.80 5.79 1.09
CA ASP A 297 -4.95 6.99 1.00
C ASP A 297 -4.61 7.67 2.33
N ARG A 298 -4.64 6.94 3.45
CA ARG A 298 -4.23 7.49 4.75
C ARG A 298 -2.72 7.46 4.89
N SER A 299 -2.16 8.50 5.53
CA SER A 299 -0.72 8.63 5.75
C SER A 299 -0.41 9.38 7.04
N CYS A 300 0.66 8.98 7.74
CA CYS A 300 1.15 9.70 8.92
C CYS A 300 1.80 11.05 8.57
N ASN A 301 2.21 11.25 7.32
CA ASN A 301 2.81 12.50 6.85
C ASN A 301 1.77 13.60 6.57
N ASP A 302 0.49 13.25 6.50
CA ASP A 302 -0.61 14.19 6.29
C ASP A 302 -1.71 14.01 7.36
N LEU A 303 -1.65 14.87 8.39
CA LEU A 303 -2.55 14.81 9.54
C LEU A 303 -4.04 14.97 9.19
N SER A 304 -4.36 15.56 8.03
CA SER A 304 -5.75 15.71 7.57
C SER A 304 -6.36 14.38 7.08
N GLN A 305 -5.50 13.41 6.76
CA GLN A 305 -5.83 12.05 6.36
C GLN A 305 -5.00 11.03 7.15
N TYR A 306 -4.84 11.26 8.45
CA TYR A 306 -4.16 10.33 9.34
C TYR A 306 -4.88 8.96 9.40
N PRO A 307 -4.15 7.85 9.60
CA PRO A 307 -4.77 6.54 9.80
C PRO A 307 -5.77 6.54 10.96
N VAL A 308 -6.88 5.82 10.79
CA VAL A 308 -7.99 5.76 11.74
C VAL A 308 -8.20 4.34 12.23
N PHE A 309 -8.35 4.21 13.55
CA PHE A 309 -8.62 2.95 14.24
C PHE A 309 -9.87 3.10 15.13
N PRO A 310 -10.67 2.03 15.33
CA PRO A 310 -11.86 2.09 16.15
C PRO A 310 -11.52 2.24 17.63
N TRP A 311 -12.38 2.91 18.39
CA TRP A 311 -12.50 2.57 19.82
C TRP A 311 -12.97 1.12 19.97
N ILE A 312 -12.19 0.30 20.68
CA ILE A 312 -12.56 -1.11 20.95
C ILE A 312 -13.20 -1.29 22.33
N ILE A 313 -12.57 -0.75 23.37
CA ILE A 313 -13.01 -0.90 24.76
C ILE A 313 -14.04 0.19 25.07
N ALA A 314 -15.12 -0.18 25.76
CA ALA A 314 -16.13 0.74 26.29
C ALA A 314 -16.02 0.93 27.81
N ASP A 315 -15.35 0.03 28.53
CA ASP A 315 -15.16 0.09 29.98
C ASP A 315 -13.79 0.64 30.39
N TYR A 316 -13.79 1.92 30.77
CA TYR A 316 -12.62 2.62 31.32
C TYR A 316 -12.77 2.94 32.82
N SER A 317 -13.71 2.28 33.50
CA SER A 317 -14.10 2.61 34.88
C SER A 317 -13.89 1.45 35.87
N SER A 318 -13.98 0.20 35.41
CA SER A 318 -13.79 -0.97 36.25
C SER A 318 -12.33 -1.13 36.69
N SER A 319 -12.13 -1.82 37.82
CA SER A 319 -10.80 -2.19 38.33
C SER A 319 -10.14 -3.35 37.58
N VAL A 320 -10.92 -4.16 36.84
CA VAL A 320 -10.44 -5.29 36.06
C VAL A 320 -11.11 -5.24 34.69
N LEU A 321 -10.31 -5.38 33.63
CA LEU A 321 -10.79 -5.48 32.25
C LEU A 321 -11.11 -6.94 31.92
N ASP A 322 -12.39 -7.24 31.70
CA ASP A 322 -12.87 -8.60 31.42
C ASP A 322 -13.29 -8.74 29.95
N LEU A 323 -12.35 -9.21 29.12
CA LEU A 323 -12.55 -9.39 27.67
C LEU A 323 -13.53 -10.53 27.31
N THR A 324 -14.12 -11.22 28.30
CA THR A 324 -15.14 -12.24 28.05
C THR A 324 -16.56 -11.65 28.00
N LYS A 325 -16.74 -10.42 28.50
CA LYS A 325 -18.05 -9.75 28.55
C LYS A 325 -18.28 -8.88 27.31
N PRO A 326 -19.38 -9.08 26.56
CA PRO A 326 -19.73 -8.21 25.44
C PRO A 326 -19.85 -6.72 25.82
N GLU A 327 -20.29 -6.43 27.05
CA GLU A 327 -20.45 -5.06 27.58
C GLU A 327 -19.14 -4.29 27.71
N THR A 328 -18.00 -4.99 27.76
CA THR A 328 -16.66 -4.38 27.80
C THR A 328 -16.28 -3.78 26.45
N PHE A 329 -16.89 -4.23 25.36
CA PHE A 329 -16.58 -3.80 24.01
C PHE A 329 -17.58 -2.74 23.51
N ARG A 330 -17.08 -1.85 22.66
CA ARG A 330 -17.94 -0.97 21.87
C ARG A 330 -18.75 -1.78 20.86
N ASP A 331 -19.97 -1.34 20.60
CA ASP A 331 -20.74 -1.74 19.42
C ASP A 331 -20.07 -1.21 18.12
N LEU A 332 -19.40 -2.11 17.40
CA LEU A 332 -18.66 -1.81 16.17
C LEU A 332 -19.57 -1.58 14.95
N SER A 333 -20.85 -1.96 15.03
CA SER A 333 -21.84 -1.72 13.99
C SER A 333 -22.34 -0.27 13.90
N LYS A 334 -21.90 0.59 14.82
CA LYS A 334 -22.34 1.98 14.95
C LYS A 334 -21.17 2.96 14.93
N PRO A 335 -21.30 4.13 14.27
CA PRO A 335 -20.36 5.22 14.43
C PRO A 335 -20.44 5.82 15.85
N VAL A 336 -19.40 6.53 16.30
CA VAL A 336 -19.30 7.12 17.65
C VAL A 336 -20.57 7.91 17.98
N GLY A 337 -21.03 8.72 17.03
CA GLY A 337 -22.20 9.57 17.16
C GLY A 337 -23.50 8.83 17.51
N ALA A 338 -23.62 7.56 17.11
CA ALA A 338 -24.80 6.73 17.28
C ALA A 338 -24.77 5.82 18.52
N LEU A 339 -23.66 5.81 19.28
CA LEU A 339 -23.54 4.98 20.48
C LEU A 339 -24.43 5.48 21.63
N ASN A 340 -24.54 6.79 21.80
CA ASN A 340 -25.45 7.41 22.77
C ASN A 340 -26.79 7.73 22.10
N LYS A 341 -27.85 7.04 22.52
CA LYS A 341 -29.19 7.16 21.94
C LYS A 341 -29.78 8.57 22.06
N GLU A 342 -29.65 9.21 23.23
CA GLU A 342 -30.24 10.53 23.45
C GLU A 342 -29.56 11.59 22.57
N ARG A 343 -28.24 11.46 22.38
CA ARG A 343 -27.50 12.32 21.45
C ARG A 343 -27.91 12.04 20.00
N LEU A 344 -28.01 10.77 19.61
CA LEU A 344 -28.42 10.37 18.27
C LEU A 344 -29.78 10.97 17.89
N ASP A 345 -30.77 10.92 18.80
CA ASP A 345 -32.11 11.47 18.56
C ASP A 345 -32.06 12.97 18.22
N ARG A 346 -31.19 13.73 18.91
CA ARG A 346 -30.96 15.16 18.63
C ARG A 346 -30.29 15.38 17.26
N LEU A 347 -29.31 14.55 16.91
CA LEU A 347 -28.61 14.63 15.62
C LEU A 347 -29.54 14.32 14.45
N VAL A 348 -30.38 13.28 14.58
CA VAL A 348 -31.37 12.88 13.58
C VAL A 348 -32.43 13.97 13.41
N THR A 349 -32.92 14.55 14.50
CA THR A 349 -33.87 15.68 14.45
C THR A 349 -33.28 16.85 13.65
N ARG A 350 -32.03 17.25 13.98
CA ARG A 350 -31.31 18.31 13.26
C ARG A 350 -31.12 17.97 11.78
N TYR A 351 -30.77 16.73 11.46
CA TYR A 351 -30.59 16.25 10.09
C TYR A 351 -31.89 16.35 9.28
N GLN A 352 -33.04 16.00 9.88
CA GLN A 352 -34.34 16.08 9.21
C GLN A 352 -34.74 17.52 8.89
N GLU A 353 -34.47 18.45 9.81
CA GLU A 353 -34.82 19.88 9.68
C GLU A 353 -33.85 20.69 8.79
N MET A 354 -32.64 20.19 8.55
CA MET A 354 -31.60 20.87 7.78
C MET A 354 -31.97 20.98 6.29
N PRO A 355 -31.67 22.10 5.60
CA PRO A 355 -31.76 22.17 4.14
C PRO A 355 -30.67 21.32 3.47
N GLU A 356 -30.87 20.97 2.20
CA GLU A 356 -29.81 20.28 1.44
C GLU A 356 -28.60 21.19 1.19
N PRO A 357 -27.36 20.66 1.22
CA PRO A 357 -27.01 19.25 1.48
C PRO A 357 -27.02 18.89 2.98
N LYS A 358 -27.74 17.83 3.34
CA LYS A 358 -27.90 17.40 4.74
C LYS A 358 -26.72 16.59 5.25
N PHE A 359 -26.37 16.78 6.53
CA PHE A 359 -25.37 15.97 7.24
C PHE A 359 -25.69 15.81 8.73
N MET A 360 -25.28 14.68 9.31
CA MET A 360 -25.45 14.41 10.74
C MET A 360 -24.28 14.95 11.56
N TYR A 361 -23.06 14.92 11.01
CA TYR A 361 -21.84 15.32 11.72
C TYR A 361 -21.14 16.49 11.04
N GLY A 362 -21.02 17.60 11.76
CA GLY A 362 -20.25 18.77 11.29
C GLY A 362 -18.75 18.69 11.63
N SER A 363 -18.37 17.73 12.46
CA SER A 363 -16.99 17.42 12.82
C SER A 363 -16.68 15.99 12.41
N HIS A 364 -15.53 15.78 11.78
CA HIS A 364 -15.11 14.48 11.28
C HIS A 364 -14.43 13.66 12.37
N TYR A 365 -14.53 12.32 12.35
CA TYR A 365 -13.91 11.45 13.37
C TYR A 365 -12.37 11.45 13.37
N SER A 366 -11.76 11.97 12.30
CA SER A 366 -10.31 12.13 12.16
C SER A 366 -10.01 13.51 11.58
N SER A 367 -9.26 14.33 12.31
CA SER A 367 -8.84 15.67 11.89
C SER A 367 -7.46 15.96 12.48
N PRO A 368 -6.69 16.92 11.93
CA PRO A 368 -5.39 17.29 12.48
C PRO A 368 -5.45 17.66 13.96
N GLY A 369 -6.49 18.41 14.36
CA GLY A 369 -6.69 18.80 15.76
C GLY A 369 -6.91 17.59 16.69
N TYR A 370 -7.55 16.53 16.21
CA TYR A 370 -7.79 15.31 16.99
C TYR A 370 -6.55 14.42 17.10
N VAL A 371 -5.80 14.27 16.00
CA VAL A 371 -4.53 13.54 15.99
C VAL A 371 -3.55 14.23 16.94
N LEU A 372 -3.41 15.55 16.84
CA LEU A 372 -2.52 16.32 17.71
C LEU A 372 -3.02 16.38 19.15
N PHE A 373 -4.33 16.30 19.40
CA PHE A 373 -4.86 16.15 20.75
C PHE A 373 -4.27 14.92 21.43
N TYR A 374 -4.17 13.78 20.74
CA TYR A 374 -3.52 12.58 21.28
C TYR A 374 -2.00 12.72 21.35
N LEU A 375 -1.37 13.26 20.29
CA LEU A 375 0.09 13.29 20.13
C LEU A 375 0.78 14.49 20.77
N VAL A 376 0.07 15.36 21.50
CA VAL A 376 0.62 16.60 22.06
C VAL A 376 1.88 16.43 22.91
N ARG A 377 2.07 15.24 23.52
CA ARG A 377 3.24 14.92 24.37
C ARG A 377 4.48 14.47 23.57
N VAL A 378 4.28 13.98 22.35
CA VAL A 378 5.36 13.49 21.47
C VAL A 378 5.70 14.51 20.39
N ALA A 379 4.70 15.26 19.91
CA ALA A 379 4.87 16.23 18.83
C ALA A 379 4.24 17.60 19.21
N PRO A 380 4.71 18.24 20.30
CA PRO A 380 4.14 19.48 20.83
C PRO A 380 4.22 20.66 19.87
N GLU A 381 5.24 20.71 19.00
CA GLU A 381 5.44 21.77 18.01
C GLU A 381 4.30 21.89 17.00
N TYR A 382 3.69 20.77 16.59
CA TYR A 382 2.54 20.80 15.69
C TYR A 382 1.29 21.34 16.40
N MET A 383 1.06 20.96 17.67
CA MET A 383 -0.03 21.52 18.46
C MET A 383 0.14 23.03 18.65
N LEU A 384 1.36 23.48 18.96
CA LEU A 384 1.68 24.89 19.10
C LEU A 384 1.48 25.64 17.78
N CYS A 385 1.82 25.04 16.63
CA CYS A 385 1.54 25.62 15.32
C CYS A 385 0.04 25.84 15.12
N LEU A 386 -0.77 24.80 15.38
CA LEU A 386 -2.23 24.85 15.22
C LEU A 386 -2.90 25.87 16.17
N GLN A 387 -2.34 26.08 17.37
CA GLN A 387 -2.91 26.92 18.42
C GLN A 387 -2.16 28.25 18.63
N ASN A 388 -1.54 28.79 17.57
CA ASN A 388 -0.88 30.11 17.57
C ASN A 388 0.17 30.30 18.69
N GLY A 389 0.98 29.27 18.92
CA GLY A 389 2.12 29.27 19.84
C GLY A 389 1.77 29.05 21.31
N LYS A 390 0.55 28.60 21.61
CA LYS A 390 0.14 28.21 22.98
C LYS A 390 -0.54 26.86 22.95
N PHE A 391 -0.45 26.11 24.04
CA PHE A 391 -1.29 24.93 24.21
C PHE A 391 -2.75 25.32 24.39
N ASP A 392 -3.66 24.39 24.09
CA ASP A 392 -5.09 24.60 24.30
C ASP A 392 -5.40 24.74 25.80
N HIS A 393 -6.60 25.20 26.13
CA HIS A 393 -7.10 25.27 27.49
C HIS A 393 -6.98 23.91 28.17
N ALA A 394 -6.41 23.86 29.38
CA ALA A 394 -6.09 22.62 30.09
C ALA A 394 -7.27 21.63 30.19
N ASP A 395 -8.50 22.12 30.38
CA ASP A 395 -9.71 21.27 30.42
C ASP A 395 -10.10 20.62 29.07
N ARG A 396 -9.57 21.13 27.95
CA ARG A 396 -9.77 20.58 26.60
C ARG A 396 -8.60 19.73 26.12
N MET A 397 -7.51 19.69 26.88
CA MET A 397 -6.32 18.91 26.56
C MET A 397 -6.56 17.43 26.85
N PHE A 398 -5.86 16.55 26.13
CA PHE A 398 -5.90 15.11 26.36
C PHE A 398 -5.28 14.79 27.71
N ASN A 399 -6.11 14.47 28.70
CA ASN A 399 -5.68 14.31 30.08
C ASN A 399 -6.15 13.00 30.72
N SER A 400 -7.20 12.35 30.21
CA SER A 400 -7.71 11.08 30.72
C SER A 400 -8.34 10.26 29.60
N ILE A 401 -8.06 8.95 29.57
CA ILE A 401 -8.71 8.02 28.63
C ILE A 401 -10.22 7.96 28.89
N ALA A 402 -10.61 7.78 30.15
CA ALA A 402 -12.00 7.64 30.56
C ALA A 402 -12.81 8.92 30.28
N GLU A 403 -12.25 10.09 30.58
CA GLU A 403 -12.91 11.37 30.27
C GLU A 403 -13.04 11.59 28.77
N THR A 404 -12.02 11.23 28.00
CA THR A 404 -12.05 11.33 26.52
C THR A 404 -13.13 10.44 25.93
N TRP A 405 -13.21 9.17 26.34
CA TRP A 405 -14.27 8.25 25.90
C TRP A 405 -15.67 8.80 26.24
N LYS A 406 -15.86 9.27 27.47
CA LYS A 406 -17.12 9.89 27.88
C LYS A 406 -17.47 11.12 27.03
N ASN A 407 -16.50 11.99 26.76
CA ASN A 407 -16.70 13.15 25.90
C ASN A 407 -17.06 12.76 24.47
N CYS A 408 -16.48 11.68 23.94
CA CYS A 408 -16.87 11.12 22.64
C CYS A 408 -18.33 10.60 22.63
N LEU A 409 -18.93 10.27 23.78
CA LEU A 409 -20.33 9.82 23.90
C LEU A 409 -21.32 10.95 24.18
N ASP A 410 -20.92 11.94 24.98
CA ASP A 410 -21.82 12.99 25.50
C ASP A 410 -21.61 14.34 24.79
N GLY A 411 -20.41 14.57 24.25
CA GLY A 411 -20.04 15.82 23.59
C GLY A 411 -20.88 16.08 22.33
N ALA A 412 -21.27 17.35 22.15
CA ALA A 412 -22.15 17.77 21.05
C ALA A 412 -21.47 17.71 19.68
N THR A 413 -20.15 17.89 19.64
CA THR A 413 -19.34 17.96 18.40
C THR A 413 -18.12 17.05 18.49
N ASP A 414 -18.16 16.06 19.39
CA ASP A 414 -17.02 15.21 19.70
C ASP A 414 -17.31 13.77 19.24
N PHE A 415 -16.74 13.40 18.10
CA PHE A 415 -16.99 12.11 17.42
C PHE A 415 -15.68 11.38 17.07
N LYS A 416 -14.59 11.64 17.82
CA LYS A 416 -13.25 11.14 17.50
C LYS A 416 -13.20 9.61 17.53
N GLU A 417 -12.62 9.04 16.50
CA GLU A 417 -12.09 7.67 16.55
C GLU A 417 -10.60 7.72 16.98
N LEU A 418 -10.00 6.55 17.20
CA LEU A 418 -8.62 6.42 17.66
C LEU A 418 -7.61 6.47 16.51
N ILE A 419 -6.34 6.54 16.90
CA ILE A 419 -5.16 6.47 16.03
C ILE A 419 -4.40 5.14 16.28
N PRO A 420 -3.55 4.67 15.34
CA PRO A 420 -2.82 3.41 15.47
C PRO A 420 -2.01 3.26 16.76
N GLU A 421 -1.50 4.36 17.31
CA GLU A 421 -0.63 4.40 18.49
C GLU A 421 -1.28 3.81 19.75
N PHE A 422 -2.61 3.77 19.83
CA PHE A 422 -3.35 3.09 20.90
C PHE A 422 -3.21 1.56 20.87
N TYR A 423 -2.68 1.01 19.79
CA TYR A 423 -2.51 -0.42 19.53
C TYR A 423 -1.06 -0.76 19.18
N GLU A 424 -0.13 0.16 19.40
CA GLU A 424 1.30 -0.04 19.20
C GLU A 424 2.03 -0.25 20.53
N ASN A 425 3.35 -0.40 20.46
CA ASN A 425 4.19 -0.66 21.64
C ASN A 425 4.80 0.60 22.24
N ASP A 426 4.71 1.75 21.58
CA ASP A 426 5.27 3.01 22.10
C ASP A 426 4.24 3.80 22.90
N SER A 427 4.40 3.80 24.23
CA SER A 427 3.53 4.54 25.14
C SER A 427 3.94 6.00 25.35
N SER A 428 4.92 6.52 24.60
CA SER A 428 5.47 7.87 24.79
C SER A 428 4.42 8.97 24.72
N PHE A 429 3.37 8.82 23.91
CA PHE A 429 2.28 9.80 23.78
C PHE A 429 1.36 9.90 25.01
N LEU A 430 1.43 8.94 25.94
CA LEU A 430 0.70 8.96 27.20
C LEU A 430 1.48 9.62 28.34
N VAL A 431 2.79 9.82 28.18
CA VAL A 431 3.70 10.28 29.24
C VAL A 431 4.28 11.64 28.89
N ASN A 432 4.20 12.60 29.81
CA ASN A 432 4.77 13.94 29.66
C ASN A 432 6.29 13.95 29.90
N SER A 433 7.03 13.16 29.13
CA SER A 433 8.49 12.99 29.28
C SER A 433 9.26 14.30 29.10
N LEU A 434 8.75 15.21 28.27
CA LEU A 434 9.32 16.54 28.01
C LEU A 434 8.99 17.58 29.09
N LYS A 435 8.18 17.23 30.10
CA LYS A 435 7.73 18.14 31.17
C LYS A 435 7.11 19.43 30.63
N LEU A 436 6.23 19.26 29.64
CA LEU A 436 5.50 20.36 29.00
C LEU A 436 4.56 21.02 30.01
N ASP A 437 4.46 22.34 29.98
CA ASP A 437 3.44 23.08 30.72
C ASP A 437 2.10 23.04 29.96
N LEU A 438 1.30 22.02 30.23
CA LEU A 438 -0.01 21.81 29.61
C LEU A 438 -1.14 22.54 30.38
N GLY A 439 -0.78 23.37 31.36
CA GLY A 439 -1.70 24.19 32.13
C GLY A 439 -2.42 23.47 33.26
N LYS A 440 -3.30 24.25 33.92
CA LYS A 440 -4.04 23.85 35.12
C LYS A 440 -5.53 23.82 34.83
N ARG A 441 -6.18 22.69 35.12
CA ARG A 441 -7.63 22.52 34.99
C ARG A 441 -8.40 23.39 35.98
N GLN A 442 -9.69 23.63 35.74
CA GLN A 442 -10.56 24.36 36.68
C GLN A 442 -10.60 23.76 38.09
N GLY A 443 -10.47 22.43 38.20
CA GLY A 443 -10.36 21.71 39.49
C GLY A 443 -9.00 21.86 40.19
N GLY A 444 -8.07 22.61 39.59
CA GLY A 444 -6.75 22.89 40.14
C GLY A 444 -5.70 21.80 39.92
N LYS A 445 -6.03 20.71 39.22
CA LYS A 445 -5.09 19.66 38.82
C LYS A 445 -4.28 20.11 37.60
N MET A 446 -2.96 19.91 37.62
CA MET A 446 -2.11 20.13 36.46
C MET A 446 -2.32 19.02 35.44
N VAL A 447 -2.25 19.34 34.16
CA VAL A 447 -2.27 18.35 33.08
C VAL A 447 -0.84 17.84 32.89
N GLU A 448 -0.60 16.56 33.13
CA GLU A 448 0.72 15.91 33.08
C GLU A 448 0.63 14.62 32.25
N ASP A 449 1.02 13.47 32.79
CA ASP A 449 0.74 12.15 32.20
C ASP A 449 -0.77 11.93 32.04
N VAL A 450 -1.15 11.15 31.03
CA VAL A 450 -2.55 10.81 30.78
C VAL A 450 -3.06 9.89 31.88
N GLU A 451 -4.21 10.22 32.46
CA GLU A 451 -4.88 9.40 33.45
C GLU A 451 -5.45 8.13 32.80
N LEU A 452 -4.91 7.00 33.22
CA LEU A 452 -5.26 5.68 32.73
C LEU A 452 -6.45 5.07 33.51
N PRO A 453 -7.20 4.15 32.89
CA PRO A 453 -8.28 3.44 33.58
C PRO A 453 -7.75 2.59 34.74
N PRO A 454 -8.57 2.30 35.77
CA PRO A 454 -8.11 1.61 36.98
C PRO A 454 -7.56 0.20 36.75
N TRP A 455 -7.95 -0.45 35.65
CA TRP A 455 -7.45 -1.77 35.26
C TRP A 455 -6.06 -1.76 34.63
N ALA A 456 -5.49 -0.59 34.30
CA ALA A 456 -4.15 -0.47 33.76
C ALA A 456 -3.16 -0.04 34.85
N SER A 457 -2.09 -0.81 35.04
CA SER A 457 -1.04 -0.47 36.02
C SER A 457 -0.09 0.63 35.54
N GLY A 458 -0.03 0.87 34.23
CA GLY A 458 0.82 1.86 33.60
C GLY A 458 0.58 1.95 32.09
N PRO A 459 1.27 2.87 31.39
CA PRO A 459 1.05 3.12 29.96
C PRO A 459 1.29 1.88 29.07
N ASP A 460 2.35 1.11 29.31
CA ASP A 460 2.64 -0.10 28.53
C ASP A 460 1.58 -1.19 28.73
N ASP A 461 1.15 -1.42 29.99
CA ASP A 461 0.09 -2.37 30.33
C ASP A 461 -1.27 -1.95 29.74
N PHE A 462 -1.54 -0.64 29.65
CA PHE A 462 -2.70 -0.10 28.96
C PHE A 462 -2.68 -0.44 27.46
N LEU A 463 -1.55 -0.23 26.79
CA LEU A 463 -1.41 -0.54 25.36
C LEU A 463 -1.48 -2.04 25.11
N GLN A 464 -0.81 -2.86 25.93
CA GLN A 464 -0.87 -4.32 25.82
C GLN A 464 -2.32 -4.83 25.92
N LYS A 465 -3.09 -4.37 26.93
CA LYS A 465 -4.50 -4.75 27.07
C LYS A 465 -5.38 -4.22 25.93
N SER A 466 -5.03 -3.07 25.36
CA SER A 466 -5.72 -2.52 24.19
C SER A 466 -5.48 -3.36 22.93
N GLN A 467 -4.25 -3.83 22.73
CA GLN A 467 -3.89 -4.79 21.67
C GLN A 467 -4.62 -6.14 21.86
N GLU A 468 -4.61 -6.68 23.09
CA GLU A 468 -5.34 -7.91 23.43
C GLU A 468 -6.85 -7.78 23.16
N ALA A 469 -7.44 -6.61 23.47
CA ALA A 469 -8.82 -6.34 23.16
C ALA A 469 -9.08 -6.27 21.64
N LEU A 470 -8.22 -5.58 20.87
CA LEU A 470 -8.33 -5.49 19.42
C LEU A 470 -8.22 -6.85 18.73
N GLU A 471 -7.32 -7.71 19.19
CA GLU A 471 -7.12 -9.06 18.64
C GLU A 471 -8.06 -10.11 19.24
N SER A 472 -8.98 -9.70 20.14
CA SER A 472 -9.91 -10.61 20.78
C SER A 472 -10.85 -11.31 19.79
N PRO A 473 -11.39 -12.49 20.15
CA PRO A 473 -12.39 -13.17 19.32
C PRO A 473 -13.63 -12.33 19.06
N TYR A 474 -14.09 -11.55 20.05
CA TYR A 474 -15.25 -10.67 19.93
C TYR A 474 -15.02 -9.62 18.84
N VAL A 475 -13.89 -8.92 18.87
CA VAL A 475 -13.57 -7.91 17.85
C VAL A 475 -13.38 -8.57 16.49
N SER A 476 -12.69 -9.71 16.41
CA SER A 476 -12.54 -10.44 15.16
C SER A 476 -13.87 -10.82 14.49
N GLU A 477 -14.89 -11.13 15.30
CA GLU A 477 -16.25 -11.45 14.84
C GLU A 477 -17.00 -10.20 14.32
N HIS A 478 -16.74 -9.01 14.87
CA HIS A 478 -17.52 -7.79 14.60
C HIS A 478 -16.77 -6.68 13.83
N LEU A 479 -15.45 -6.77 13.63
CA LEU A 479 -14.65 -5.69 13.03
C LEU A 479 -15.09 -5.33 11.60
N HIS A 480 -15.57 -6.30 10.83
CA HIS A 480 -16.12 -6.08 9.49
C HIS A 480 -17.27 -5.05 9.48
N GLU A 481 -18.05 -4.96 10.55
CA GLU A 481 -19.16 -4.01 10.67
C GLU A 481 -18.66 -2.56 10.80
N TRP A 482 -17.53 -2.35 11.47
CA TRP A 482 -16.89 -1.03 11.55
C TRP A 482 -16.19 -0.67 10.23
N ILE A 483 -15.58 -1.66 9.57
CA ILE A 483 -15.00 -1.49 8.24
C ILE A 483 -16.07 -1.04 7.24
N ASP A 484 -17.28 -1.59 7.31
CA ASP A 484 -18.41 -1.15 6.47
C ASP A 484 -18.73 0.34 6.60
N ILE A 485 -18.58 0.89 7.81
CA ILE A 485 -18.88 2.29 8.15
C ILE A 485 -17.77 3.22 7.63
N ILE A 486 -16.51 2.82 7.79
CA ILE A 486 -15.36 3.69 7.52
C ILE A 486 -14.83 3.55 6.10
N PHE A 487 -14.75 2.33 5.56
CA PHE A 487 -14.16 2.02 4.24
C PHE A 487 -15.16 1.34 3.30
N GLY A 488 -16.28 0.83 3.79
CA GLY A 488 -17.20 0.01 3.03
C GLY A 488 -18.48 0.72 2.59
N TYR A 489 -19.53 -0.07 2.36
CA TYR A 489 -20.74 0.38 1.69
C TYR A 489 -21.61 1.34 2.52
N LYS A 490 -21.43 1.39 3.86
CA LYS A 490 -22.15 2.31 4.77
C LYS A 490 -21.45 3.68 4.92
N GLN A 491 -20.42 3.95 4.13
CA GLN A 491 -19.71 5.23 4.14
C GLN A 491 -20.53 6.36 3.48
N LYS A 492 -21.30 6.05 2.43
CA LYS A 492 -22.09 7.03 1.65
C LYS A 492 -23.46 6.48 1.22
N GLY A 493 -24.31 7.34 0.65
CA GLY A 493 -25.62 6.94 0.10
C GLY A 493 -26.69 6.63 1.15
N SER A 494 -27.70 5.86 0.76
CA SER A 494 -28.82 5.46 1.63
C SER A 494 -28.38 4.65 2.85
N GLU A 495 -27.36 3.81 2.66
CA GLU A 495 -26.83 2.94 3.71
C GLU A 495 -26.11 3.74 4.79
N ALA A 496 -25.41 4.82 4.43
CA ALA A 496 -24.87 5.76 5.40
C ALA A 496 -25.98 6.47 6.19
N ILE A 497 -27.10 6.84 5.57
CA ILE A 497 -28.23 7.45 6.27
C ILE A 497 -28.83 6.43 7.26
N ALA A 498 -29.05 5.19 6.83
CA ALA A 498 -29.58 4.11 7.68
C ALA A 498 -28.65 3.76 8.85
N ALA A 499 -27.34 3.81 8.63
CA ALA A 499 -26.31 3.59 9.65
C ALA A 499 -26.02 4.84 10.52
N HIS A 500 -26.68 5.98 10.24
CA HIS A 500 -26.43 7.28 10.87
C HIS A 500 -24.97 7.74 10.73
N ASN A 501 -24.39 7.64 9.54
CA ASN A 501 -22.97 7.84 9.24
C ASN A 501 -22.72 8.93 8.18
N VAL A 502 -23.48 10.03 8.22
CA VAL A 502 -23.40 11.09 7.20
C VAL A 502 -22.62 12.29 7.72
N PHE A 503 -21.44 12.55 7.15
CA PHE A 503 -20.57 13.68 7.47
C PHE A 503 -20.83 14.88 6.56
N HIS A 504 -20.18 16.00 6.87
CA HIS A 504 -20.28 17.22 6.05
C HIS A 504 -19.81 16.95 4.61
N PRO A 505 -20.50 17.42 3.56
CA PRO A 505 -20.19 17.07 2.16
C PRO A 505 -18.73 17.32 1.73
N LEU A 506 -18.10 18.37 2.26
CA LEU A 506 -16.70 18.70 1.98
C LEU A 506 -15.68 17.66 2.48
N THR A 507 -16.08 16.72 3.35
CA THR A 507 -15.16 15.67 3.81
C THR A 507 -15.03 14.54 2.78
N TYR A 508 -15.98 14.42 1.85
CA TYR A 508 -16.03 13.36 0.85
C TYR A 508 -15.32 13.77 -0.44
N GLU A 509 -14.63 12.80 -1.05
CA GLU A 509 -14.10 12.94 -2.40
C GLU A 509 -15.21 13.27 -3.40
N GLY A 510 -14.93 14.20 -4.31
CA GLY A 510 -15.91 14.69 -5.28
C GLY A 510 -17.03 15.55 -4.68
N GLY A 511 -17.02 15.82 -3.37
CA GLY A 511 -18.01 16.67 -2.70
C GLY A 511 -18.02 18.11 -3.21
N VAL A 512 -16.86 18.61 -3.68
CA VAL A 512 -16.71 19.87 -4.40
C VAL A 512 -15.63 19.71 -5.47
N ASP A 513 -15.92 20.14 -6.70
CA ASP A 513 -14.93 20.27 -7.76
C ASP A 513 -14.18 21.61 -7.63
N LEU A 514 -13.03 21.57 -6.96
CA LEU A 514 -12.16 22.74 -6.78
C LEU A 514 -11.60 23.31 -8.09
N ASN A 515 -11.61 22.55 -9.19
CA ASN A 515 -11.15 23.04 -10.50
C ASN A 515 -12.21 23.87 -11.21
N SER A 516 -13.50 23.66 -10.89
CA SER A 516 -14.60 24.48 -11.39
C SER A 516 -14.68 25.87 -10.75
N ILE A 517 -14.04 26.07 -9.59
CA ILE A 517 -14.08 27.32 -8.83
C ILE A 517 -13.10 28.34 -9.41
N MET A 518 -13.65 29.42 -9.97
CA MET A 518 -12.88 30.49 -10.59
C MET A 518 -12.32 31.52 -9.60
N ASP A 519 -12.98 31.74 -8.45
CA ASP A 519 -12.49 32.66 -7.42
C ASP A 519 -11.39 31.99 -6.58
N PRO A 520 -10.14 32.50 -6.61
CA PRO A 520 -9.05 31.94 -5.82
C PRO A 520 -9.33 31.98 -4.32
N ASN A 521 -10.03 33.00 -3.80
CA ASN A 521 -10.27 33.11 -2.35
C ASN A 521 -11.25 32.04 -1.87
N GLU A 522 -12.31 31.80 -2.63
CA GLU A 522 -13.27 30.73 -2.37
C GLU A 522 -12.60 29.36 -2.42
N LYS A 523 -11.78 29.13 -3.45
CA LYS A 523 -11.00 27.88 -3.59
C LYS A 523 -10.08 27.64 -2.38
N VAL A 524 -9.37 28.67 -1.92
CA VAL A 524 -8.50 28.60 -0.73
C VAL A 524 -9.30 28.37 0.56
N ALA A 525 -10.46 29.02 0.71
CA ALA A 525 -11.31 28.83 1.88
C ALA A 525 -11.81 27.39 1.97
N LEU A 526 -12.25 26.81 0.85
CA LEU A 526 -12.72 25.42 0.79
C LEU A 526 -11.59 24.42 1.01
N LEU A 527 -10.43 24.63 0.39
CA LEU A 527 -9.24 23.81 0.63
C LEU A 527 -8.81 23.82 2.10
N THR A 528 -8.78 25.00 2.72
CA THR A 528 -8.49 25.14 4.16
C THR A 528 -9.51 24.34 4.97
N GLN A 529 -10.79 24.42 4.63
CA GLN A 529 -11.82 23.65 5.34
C GLN A 529 -11.62 22.14 5.20
N ILE A 530 -11.25 21.64 4.03
CA ILE A 530 -10.95 20.22 3.79
C ILE A 530 -9.76 19.76 4.64
N LEU A 531 -8.69 20.55 4.69
CA LEU A 531 -7.46 20.19 5.40
C LEU A 531 -7.60 20.29 6.93
N GLU A 532 -8.35 21.26 7.44
CA GLU A 532 -8.49 21.51 8.89
C GLU A 532 -9.56 20.63 9.56
N PHE A 533 -10.65 20.31 8.85
CA PHE A 533 -11.80 19.61 9.44
C PHE A 533 -11.84 18.12 9.14
N GLY A 534 -10.81 17.60 8.46
CA GLY A 534 -10.61 16.16 8.22
C GLY A 534 -11.24 15.64 6.94
N GLN A 535 -10.65 14.58 6.41
CA GLN A 535 -11.05 13.95 5.14
C GLN A 535 -11.59 12.54 5.39
N THR A 536 -12.66 12.16 4.71
CA THR A 536 -13.18 10.78 4.73
C THR A 536 -12.26 9.88 3.88
N PRO A 537 -11.86 8.68 4.37
CA PRO A 537 -11.01 7.76 3.61
C PRO A 537 -11.64 7.36 2.28
N LYS A 538 -10.83 6.89 1.33
CA LYS A 538 -11.34 6.33 0.06
C LYS A 538 -12.25 5.15 0.38
N GLN A 539 -13.42 5.08 -0.26
CA GLN A 539 -14.26 3.91 -0.16
C GLN A 539 -13.57 2.75 -0.89
N LEU A 540 -13.33 1.65 -0.18
CA LEU A 540 -12.67 0.45 -0.71
C LEU A 540 -13.69 -0.62 -1.11
N PHE A 541 -14.81 -0.71 -0.38
CA PHE A 541 -15.81 -1.75 -0.61
C PHE A 541 -17.20 -1.15 -0.84
N THR A 542 -17.91 -1.71 -1.82
CA THR A 542 -19.29 -1.30 -2.16
C THR A 542 -20.32 -2.35 -1.75
N THR A 543 -19.88 -3.52 -1.29
CA THR A 543 -20.71 -4.59 -0.74
C THR A 543 -20.39 -4.79 0.75
N PRO A 544 -21.26 -5.50 1.50
CA PRO A 544 -20.99 -5.82 2.90
C PRO A 544 -19.67 -6.55 3.08
N HIS A 545 -18.83 -6.00 3.96
CA HIS A 545 -17.52 -6.56 4.25
C HIS A 545 -17.70 -7.94 4.91
N PRO A 546 -17.00 -8.97 4.42
CA PRO A 546 -17.24 -10.29 4.94
C PRO A 546 -16.60 -10.46 6.32
N GLN A 547 -17.25 -11.26 7.16
CA GLN A 547 -16.81 -11.54 8.53
C GLN A 547 -15.49 -12.33 8.55
N ARG A 548 -14.66 -12.14 9.58
CA ARG A 548 -13.45 -12.97 9.79
C ARG A 548 -13.85 -14.41 10.08
N ILE A 549 -13.17 -15.37 9.48
CA ILE A 549 -13.47 -16.79 9.70
C ILE A 549 -12.82 -17.21 11.02
N ILE A 550 -13.61 -17.24 12.08
CA ILE A 550 -13.16 -17.77 13.37
C ILE A 550 -13.38 -19.30 13.36
N PRO A 551 -12.35 -20.13 13.62
CA PRO A 551 -12.55 -21.56 13.80
C PRO A 551 -13.46 -21.79 15.01
N LYS A 552 -14.74 -22.03 14.77
CA LYS A 552 -15.66 -22.44 15.84
C LYS A 552 -15.17 -23.78 16.36
N LEU A 553 -14.65 -23.80 17.60
CA LEU A 553 -14.44 -25.03 18.35
C LEU A 553 -15.82 -25.64 18.61
N LYS A 554 -16.31 -26.45 17.67
CA LYS A 554 -17.64 -27.08 17.79
C LYS A 554 -17.54 -28.17 18.86
N SER A 555 -18.06 -27.88 20.05
CA SER A 555 -18.61 -28.92 20.91
C SER A 555 -19.75 -29.62 20.15
N LEU A 556 -19.76 -30.95 20.19
CA LEU A 556 -20.76 -31.76 19.51
C LEU A 556 -22.16 -31.47 20.08
N SER A 557 -23.07 -30.96 19.26
CA SER A 557 -24.49 -31.27 19.38
C SER A 557 -25.20 -31.12 18.03
N ARG A 558 -26.15 -32.04 17.79
CA ARG A 558 -26.76 -32.44 16.52
C ARG A 558 -27.94 -31.53 16.12
N THR A 559 -28.14 -31.42 14.80
CA THR A 559 -29.43 -31.16 14.08
C THR A 559 -30.10 -29.78 14.31
N SER A 560 -30.73 -29.08 13.37
CA SER A 560 -31.46 -29.47 12.16
C SER A 560 -31.58 -28.29 11.17
N SER A 561 -31.91 -28.65 9.93
CA SER A 561 -32.23 -27.87 8.73
C SER A 561 -33.17 -26.67 8.88
N HIS A 562 -32.95 -25.62 8.07
CA HIS A 562 -33.94 -25.15 7.08
C HIS A 562 -33.33 -24.23 6.00
N SER A 563 -33.75 -24.51 4.76
CA SER A 563 -33.66 -23.73 3.52
C SER A 563 -34.38 -22.36 3.64
N THR A 564 -34.21 -21.34 2.78
CA THR A 564 -34.43 -21.34 1.32
C THR A 564 -34.16 -19.94 0.73
N SER A 565 -33.58 -19.91 -0.49
CA SER A 565 -33.86 -19.07 -1.69
C SER A 565 -33.94 -17.54 -1.66
N ILE A 566 -33.33 -16.89 -2.68
CA ILE A 566 -33.93 -16.00 -3.73
C ILE A 566 -32.74 -15.33 -4.47
N ALA A 567 -32.42 -15.70 -5.72
CA ALA A 567 -32.91 -15.20 -7.02
C ALA A 567 -32.43 -13.78 -7.40
N GLU A 568 -31.50 -13.71 -8.36
CA GLU A 568 -30.94 -12.53 -9.01
C GLU A 568 -31.58 -12.26 -10.38
N SER A 569 -31.64 -10.98 -10.78
CA SER A 569 -31.56 -10.47 -12.17
C SER A 569 -31.40 -8.91 -12.14
N PRO A 570 -31.08 -8.20 -13.24
CA PRO A 570 -29.70 -7.79 -13.56
C PRO A 570 -29.48 -6.28 -13.93
N VAL A 571 -28.24 -5.82 -13.69
CA VAL A 571 -27.35 -4.92 -14.45
C VAL A 571 -27.87 -3.62 -15.11
N SER A 572 -27.19 -2.49 -14.79
CA SER A 572 -26.61 -1.59 -15.82
C SER A 572 -25.39 -0.81 -15.30
N PRO A 573 -24.40 -0.49 -16.16
CA PRO A 573 -23.01 -0.20 -15.79
C PRO A 573 -22.65 1.29 -15.92
N ASN A 574 -21.59 1.70 -15.22
CA ASN A 574 -20.48 2.54 -15.69
C ASN A 574 -19.67 3.07 -14.51
N GLU A 575 -18.37 2.77 -14.48
CA GLU A 575 -17.26 3.74 -14.53
C GLU A 575 -15.95 3.02 -14.15
N GLU A 576 -15.10 2.88 -15.17
CA GLU A 576 -13.79 2.22 -15.20
C GLU A 576 -12.76 2.94 -14.31
N SER A 577 -11.94 2.16 -13.60
CA SER A 577 -10.80 2.65 -12.83
C SER A 577 -9.58 1.76 -13.06
N PHE A 578 -8.83 2.05 -14.12
CA PHE A 578 -7.36 2.05 -14.31
C PHE A 578 -6.39 1.08 -13.56
N GLU A 579 -6.85 0.02 -12.90
CA GLU A 579 -6.21 -1.33 -12.90
C GLU A 579 -6.84 -2.25 -13.94
N ASP A 580 -7.87 -1.72 -14.61
CA ASP A 580 -8.60 -2.31 -15.70
C ASP A 580 -7.67 -2.87 -16.79
N LEU A 581 -6.53 -2.26 -17.13
CA LEU A 581 -5.80 -2.71 -18.33
C LEU A 581 -5.19 -4.12 -18.27
N THR A 582 -4.84 -4.72 -17.12
CA THR A 582 -4.31 -6.10 -17.09
C THR A 582 -5.38 -7.15 -16.79
N GLU A 583 -6.30 -6.88 -15.86
CA GLU A 583 -7.44 -7.78 -15.64
C GLU A 583 -8.46 -7.66 -16.77
N GLU A 584 -8.75 -6.46 -17.29
CA GLU A 584 -9.45 -6.33 -18.57
C GLU A 584 -8.61 -6.89 -19.70
N SER A 585 -7.26 -6.77 -19.78
CA SER A 585 -6.54 -7.45 -20.88
C SER A 585 -6.67 -8.97 -20.80
N ILE A 586 -6.63 -9.55 -19.60
CA ILE A 586 -6.84 -10.99 -19.39
C ILE A 586 -8.29 -11.36 -19.71
N THR A 587 -9.25 -10.59 -19.18
CA THR A 587 -10.69 -10.79 -19.40
C THR A 587 -11.07 -10.56 -20.87
N LEU A 588 -10.49 -9.56 -21.52
CA LEU A 588 -10.60 -9.26 -22.95
C LEU A 588 -9.94 -10.36 -23.77
N ALA A 589 -8.79 -10.88 -23.34
CA ALA A 589 -8.13 -12.00 -24.00
C ALA A 589 -8.98 -13.27 -23.93
N TRP A 590 -9.57 -13.56 -22.78
CA TRP A 590 -10.51 -14.67 -22.60
C TRP A 590 -11.84 -14.45 -23.35
N ASN A 591 -12.39 -13.24 -23.33
CA ASN A 591 -13.58 -12.87 -24.11
C ASN A 591 -13.33 -13.00 -25.62
N ASN A 592 -12.11 -12.74 -26.08
CA ASN A 592 -11.71 -12.87 -27.48
C ASN A 592 -10.93 -14.17 -27.77
N ILE A 593 -10.92 -15.16 -26.87
CA ILE A 593 -10.16 -16.41 -27.06
C ILE A 593 -10.65 -17.19 -28.29
N ALA A 594 -11.92 -17.00 -28.67
CA ALA A 594 -12.50 -17.45 -29.93
C ALA A 594 -11.75 -16.97 -31.18
N LYS A 595 -11.09 -15.80 -31.13
CA LYS A 595 -10.35 -15.21 -32.25
C LYS A 595 -8.90 -15.67 -32.33
N LEU A 596 -8.50 -16.69 -31.57
CA LEU A 596 -7.16 -17.24 -31.59
C LEU A 596 -6.83 -17.77 -32.99
N LYS A 597 -5.73 -17.30 -33.59
CA LYS A 597 -5.26 -17.78 -34.90
C LYS A 597 -3.86 -18.34 -34.83
N LEU A 598 -3.61 -19.33 -35.68
CA LEU A 598 -2.29 -19.90 -35.87
C LEU A 598 -1.36 -18.82 -36.46
N ASP A 599 -0.33 -18.44 -35.70
CA ASP A 599 0.73 -17.54 -36.17
C ASP A 599 1.77 -18.35 -36.94
N LYS A 600 2.32 -19.41 -36.31
CA LYS A 600 3.42 -20.22 -36.87
C LYS A 600 3.34 -21.67 -36.43
N GLN A 601 3.83 -22.57 -37.28
CA GLN A 601 3.99 -23.99 -36.97
C GLN A 601 5.40 -24.49 -37.33
N TYR A 602 5.96 -25.34 -36.49
CA TYR A 602 7.28 -25.92 -36.70
C TYR A 602 7.29 -27.40 -36.35
N LYS A 603 7.88 -28.23 -37.22
CA LYS A 603 8.15 -29.63 -36.92
C LYS A 603 9.52 -29.75 -36.26
N ILE A 604 9.54 -29.84 -34.94
CA ILE A 604 10.80 -29.81 -34.17
C ILE A 604 11.21 -31.18 -33.64
N HIS A 605 10.29 -32.13 -33.45
CA HIS A 605 10.56 -33.46 -32.90
C HIS A 605 10.29 -34.57 -33.92
N LYS A 606 10.86 -35.76 -33.65
CA LYS A 606 10.62 -36.96 -34.45
C LYS A 606 9.40 -37.74 -33.99
N GLU A 607 8.95 -37.53 -32.77
CA GLU A 607 7.74 -38.12 -32.18
C GLU A 607 6.90 -37.07 -31.45
N ALA A 608 5.81 -37.50 -30.80
CA ALA A 608 4.86 -36.64 -30.11
C ALA A 608 5.54 -35.73 -29.08
N ILE A 609 5.08 -34.49 -28.98
CA ILE A 609 5.53 -33.51 -27.98
C ILE A 609 4.74 -33.73 -26.69
N THR A 610 5.41 -33.93 -25.57
CA THR A 610 4.80 -34.32 -24.28
C THR A 610 4.75 -33.19 -23.25
N GLY A 611 5.64 -32.20 -23.37
CA GLY A 611 5.72 -31.06 -22.45
C GLY A 611 6.27 -29.81 -23.12
N ILE A 612 5.81 -28.65 -22.65
CA ILE A 612 6.22 -27.32 -23.08
C ILE A 612 6.48 -26.47 -21.84
N ALA A 613 7.62 -25.78 -21.82
CA ALA A 613 7.93 -24.74 -20.86
C ALA A 613 8.59 -23.56 -21.57
N VAL A 614 8.31 -22.34 -21.14
CA VAL A 614 8.79 -21.11 -21.78
C VAL A 614 9.52 -20.25 -20.74
N THR A 615 10.65 -19.68 -21.13
CA THR A 615 11.42 -18.74 -20.29
C THR A 615 10.60 -17.50 -19.96
N CYS A 616 10.87 -16.83 -18.83
CA CYS A 616 10.09 -15.67 -18.39
C CYS A 616 10.10 -14.53 -19.42
N ASN A 617 11.21 -14.36 -20.13
CA ASN A 617 11.35 -13.39 -21.22
C ASN A 617 10.64 -13.79 -22.53
N GLY A 618 10.04 -14.98 -22.61
CA GLY A 618 9.33 -15.49 -23.79
C GLY A 618 10.20 -15.79 -25.02
N SER A 619 11.53 -15.68 -24.91
CA SER A 619 12.48 -15.81 -26.02
C SER A 619 12.75 -17.26 -26.42
N SER A 620 12.74 -18.17 -25.43
CA SER A 620 13.14 -19.57 -25.60
C SER A 620 12.06 -20.52 -25.11
N VAL A 621 11.75 -21.50 -25.93
CA VAL A 621 10.75 -22.54 -25.67
C VAL A 621 11.45 -23.88 -25.52
N PHE A 622 11.24 -24.53 -24.38
CA PHE A 622 11.71 -25.88 -24.10
C PHE A 622 10.61 -26.89 -24.36
N THR A 623 10.93 -27.95 -25.09
CA THR A 623 9.98 -29.01 -25.43
C THR A 623 10.56 -30.38 -25.14
N THR A 624 9.76 -31.24 -24.51
CA THR A 624 10.06 -32.67 -24.32
C THR A 624 9.24 -33.51 -25.29
N SER A 625 9.78 -34.67 -25.67
CA SER A 625 9.13 -35.56 -26.63
C SER A 625 9.35 -37.03 -26.31
N GLN A 626 8.48 -37.86 -26.87
CA GLN A 626 8.65 -39.31 -26.90
C GLN A 626 9.89 -39.76 -27.70
N ASP A 627 10.52 -38.87 -28.49
CA ASP A 627 11.78 -39.15 -29.17
C ASP A 627 13.03 -39.12 -28.27
N SER A 628 12.82 -39.17 -26.95
CA SER A 628 13.81 -39.09 -25.86
C SER A 628 14.60 -37.79 -25.73
N THR A 629 14.21 -36.73 -26.47
CA THR A 629 14.96 -35.46 -26.49
C THR A 629 14.23 -34.29 -25.84
N LEU A 630 15.02 -33.46 -25.14
CA LEU A 630 14.69 -32.10 -24.74
C LEU A 630 15.28 -31.13 -25.77
N LYS A 631 14.46 -30.26 -26.34
CA LYS A 631 14.90 -29.24 -27.30
C LYS A 631 14.63 -27.84 -26.78
N MET A 632 15.55 -26.93 -27.10
CA MET A 632 15.43 -25.49 -26.86
C MET A 632 15.27 -24.80 -28.22
N PHE A 633 14.10 -24.25 -28.46
CA PHE A 633 13.74 -23.52 -29.67
C PHE A 633 13.70 -22.03 -29.37
N SER A 634 14.46 -21.23 -30.11
CA SER A 634 14.40 -19.77 -29.97
C SER A 634 13.34 -19.19 -30.92
N LYS A 635 12.45 -18.39 -30.35
CA LYS A 635 11.40 -17.69 -31.08
C LYS A 635 11.97 -16.65 -32.04
N ASP A 636 13.07 -16.00 -31.66
CA ASP A 636 13.71 -14.92 -32.41
C ASP A 636 14.49 -15.46 -33.61
N SER A 637 15.35 -16.46 -33.38
CA SER A 637 16.13 -17.07 -34.45
C SER A 637 15.33 -18.08 -35.29
N LYS A 638 14.17 -18.52 -34.79
CA LYS A 638 13.32 -19.57 -35.39
C LYS A 638 14.06 -20.88 -35.63
N THR A 639 15.06 -21.16 -34.81
CA THR A 639 15.92 -22.35 -34.92
C THR A 639 16.01 -23.09 -33.59
N ILE A 640 16.29 -24.39 -33.69
CA ILE A 640 16.62 -25.22 -32.53
C ILE A 640 18.04 -24.87 -32.11
N GLN A 641 18.19 -24.31 -30.92
CA GLN A 641 19.48 -23.89 -30.37
C GLN A 641 20.16 -25.02 -29.59
N ARG A 642 19.39 -25.89 -28.92
CA ARG A 642 19.90 -27.04 -28.18
C ARG A 642 19.00 -28.25 -28.41
N SER A 643 19.61 -29.44 -28.43
CA SER A 643 18.93 -30.72 -28.49
C SER A 643 19.73 -31.71 -27.65
N VAL A 644 19.11 -32.27 -26.62
CA VAL A 644 19.77 -33.13 -25.64
C VAL A 644 18.92 -34.38 -25.43
N SER A 645 19.54 -35.55 -25.44
CA SER A 645 18.93 -36.81 -25.03
C SER A 645 19.52 -37.21 -23.68
N PHE A 646 18.69 -37.44 -22.68
CA PHE A 646 19.15 -37.87 -21.35
C PHE A 646 19.21 -39.39 -21.25
N SER A 647 18.27 -40.07 -21.91
CA SER A 647 18.16 -41.52 -21.94
C SER A 647 17.62 -42.01 -23.30
N ASN A 648 17.34 -43.30 -23.38
CA ASN A 648 16.71 -43.94 -24.54
C ASN A 648 15.19 -44.11 -24.36
N MET A 649 14.62 -43.55 -23.31
CA MET A 649 13.18 -43.60 -23.00
C MET A 649 12.54 -42.23 -23.27
N ALA A 650 11.21 -42.24 -23.46
CA ALA A 650 10.45 -41.03 -23.72
C ALA A 650 10.51 -40.06 -22.53
N LEU A 651 10.63 -38.76 -22.84
CA LEU A 651 10.48 -37.71 -21.85
C LEU A 651 9.00 -37.38 -21.69
N SER A 652 8.53 -37.22 -20.45
CA SER A 652 7.11 -37.10 -20.13
C SER A 652 6.63 -35.68 -19.87
N SER A 653 7.42 -34.86 -19.15
CA SER A 653 7.07 -33.47 -18.84
C SER A 653 8.30 -32.62 -18.53
N CYS A 654 8.21 -31.31 -18.76
CA CYS A 654 9.24 -30.34 -18.39
C CYS A 654 8.69 -29.12 -17.67
N VAL A 655 9.52 -28.50 -16.82
CA VAL A 655 9.25 -27.25 -16.11
C VAL A 655 10.53 -26.45 -15.95
N ILE A 656 10.43 -25.11 -15.95
CA ILE A 656 11.56 -24.20 -15.74
C ILE A 656 11.54 -23.72 -14.29
N LEU A 657 12.71 -23.72 -13.64
CA LEU A 657 12.85 -23.18 -12.29
C LEU A 657 12.84 -21.64 -12.28
N PRO A 658 12.35 -21.01 -11.19
CA PRO A 658 12.43 -19.56 -11.00
C PRO A 658 13.86 -19.05 -11.20
N GLY A 659 14.02 -18.02 -12.03
CA GLY A 659 15.32 -17.45 -12.42
C GLY A 659 15.89 -17.96 -13.75
N ASP A 660 15.16 -18.79 -14.52
CA ASP A 660 15.52 -19.23 -15.87
C ASP A 660 16.93 -19.85 -15.99
N THR A 661 17.42 -20.45 -14.91
CA THR A 661 18.76 -21.06 -14.88
C THR A 661 18.75 -22.53 -15.25
N THR A 662 17.65 -23.24 -14.93
CA THR A 662 17.58 -24.71 -14.95
C THR A 662 16.21 -25.18 -15.44
N VAL A 663 16.21 -26.15 -16.35
CA VAL A 663 15.03 -26.90 -16.80
C VAL A 663 15.03 -28.27 -16.17
N ILE A 664 13.90 -28.66 -15.60
CA ILE A 664 13.67 -30.01 -15.10
C ILE A 664 12.89 -30.78 -16.16
N SER A 665 13.32 -32.00 -16.47
CA SER A 665 12.63 -32.92 -17.37
C SER A 665 12.42 -34.26 -16.69
N SER A 666 11.24 -34.85 -16.84
CA SER A 666 10.91 -36.20 -16.36
C SER A 666 10.90 -37.21 -17.49
N SER A 667 11.12 -38.49 -17.18
CA SER A 667 11.30 -39.56 -18.15
C SER A 667 10.64 -40.86 -17.71
N TRP A 668 10.31 -41.72 -18.69
CA TRP A 668 9.80 -43.07 -18.46
C TRP A 668 10.86 -44.08 -18.03
N ASP A 669 12.12 -43.66 -17.89
CA ASP A 669 13.19 -44.45 -17.27
C ASP A 669 13.24 -44.33 -15.74
N ASN A 670 12.19 -43.77 -15.13
CA ASN A 670 12.01 -43.54 -13.69
C ASN A 670 12.81 -42.34 -13.13
N HIS A 671 13.53 -41.60 -13.96
CA HIS A 671 14.37 -40.48 -13.53
C HIS A 671 13.80 -39.09 -13.87
N ILE A 672 14.29 -38.13 -13.10
CA ILE A 672 14.08 -36.69 -13.28
C ILE A 672 15.46 -36.05 -13.52
N TYR A 673 15.59 -35.37 -14.64
CA TYR A 673 16.81 -34.76 -15.13
C TYR A 673 16.80 -33.25 -14.90
N PHE A 674 17.93 -32.72 -14.43
CA PHE A 674 18.16 -31.29 -14.26
C PHE A 674 19.13 -30.81 -15.33
N TYR A 675 18.70 -29.86 -16.15
CA TYR A 675 19.47 -29.33 -17.27
C TYR A 675 19.74 -27.85 -17.06
N SER A 676 21.03 -27.48 -16.98
CA SER A 676 21.42 -26.09 -16.85
C SER A 676 21.35 -25.38 -18.20
N ILE A 677 20.57 -24.31 -18.28
CA ILE A 677 20.41 -23.47 -19.48
C ILE A 677 21.72 -22.74 -19.77
N ALA A 678 22.32 -22.12 -18.74
CA ALA A 678 23.55 -21.33 -18.87
C ALA A 678 24.74 -22.17 -19.36
N PHE A 679 24.91 -23.37 -18.80
CA PHE A 679 26.04 -24.25 -19.16
C PHE A 679 25.72 -25.23 -20.30
N GLY A 680 24.44 -25.37 -20.67
CA GLY A 680 23.99 -26.24 -21.75
C GLY A 680 24.32 -27.72 -21.53
N ARG A 681 24.25 -28.20 -20.27
CA ARG A 681 24.58 -29.58 -19.90
C ARG A 681 23.65 -30.09 -18.79
N GLN A 682 23.54 -31.41 -18.70
CA GLN A 682 22.92 -32.08 -17.56
C GLN A 682 23.71 -31.74 -16.28
N GLN A 683 23.02 -31.17 -15.30
CA GLN A 683 23.57 -30.79 -14.01
C GLN A 683 23.40 -31.92 -12.99
N ASP A 684 22.21 -32.54 -12.96
CA ASP A 684 21.92 -33.62 -12.03
C ASP A 684 20.87 -34.60 -12.53
N VAL A 685 20.78 -35.74 -11.85
CA VAL A 685 19.78 -36.78 -12.07
C VAL A 685 19.25 -37.24 -10.72
N LEU A 686 17.93 -37.26 -10.61
CA LEU A 686 17.20 -37.76 -9.45
C LEU A 686 16.45 -39.03 -9.88
N MET A 687 16.65 -40.13 -9.17
CA MET A 687 15.78 -41.31 -9.29
C MET A 687 14.46 -40.94 -8.58
N GLY A 688 13.45 -40.59 -9.36
CA GLY A 688 12.20 -40.07 -8.81
C GLY A 688 11.34 -41.18 -8.26
N HIS A 689 11.15 -42.24 -9.05
CA HIS A 689 10.10 -43.24 -8.84
C HIS A 689 10.59 -44.66 -9.15
N ASP A 690 9.76 -45.67 -8.86
CA ASP A 690 10.07 -47.07 -9.17
C ASP A 690 9.48 -47.51 -10.53
N ASP A 691 8.64 -46.67 -11.12
CA ASP A 691 8.10 -46.79 -12.48
C ASP A 691 8.13 -45.41 -13.19
N ALA A 692 7.67 -45.38 -14.44
CA ALA A 692 7.72 -44.22 -15.33
C ALA A 692 7.14 -42.95 -14.70
N VAL A 693 7.96 -41.89 -14.64
CA VAL A 693 7.51 -40.58 -14.16
C VAL A 693 6.59 -39.98 -15.20
N SER A 694 5.32 -39.77 -14.83
CA SER A 694 4.25 -39.36 -15.73
C SER A 694 4.17 -37.84 -15.88
N LYS A 695 4.39 -37.08 -14.79
CA LYS A 695 4.34 -35.63 -14.77
C LYS A 695 5.23 -35.04 -13.67
N ILE A 696 5.65 -33.79 -13.87
CA ILE A 696 6.32 -32.96 -12.85
C ILE A 696 5.71 -31.56 -12.79
N CYS A 697 5.73 -30.95 -11.61
CA CYS A 697 5.26 -29.59 -11.35
C CYS A 697 6.18 -28.89 -10.34
N TRP A 698 6.43 -27.59 -10.53
CA TRP A 698 7.20 -26.76 -9.60
C TRP A 698 6.31 -25.67 -8.99
N ARG A 699 6.24 -25.61 -7.65
CA ARG A 699 5.49 -24.57 -6.92
C ARG A 699 6.05 -24.37 -5.52
N ASP A 700 6.06 -23.12 -5.04
CA ASP A 700 6.46 -22.73 -3.68
C ASP A 700 7.82 -23.31 -3.23
N GLY A 701 8.79 -23.34 -4.15
CA GLY A 701 10.13 -23.87 -3.89
C GLY A 701 10.21 -25.39 -3.77
N ARG A 702 9.17 -26.12 -4.19
CA ARG A 702 9.07 -27.58 -4.14
C ARG A 702 8.80 -28.17 -5.52
N LEU A 703 9.39 -29.34 -5.75
CA LEU A 703 9.14 -30.16 -6.92
C LEU A 703 8.15 -31.27 -6.55
N PHE A 704 7.15 -31.47 -7.38
CA PHE A 704 6.22 -32.59 -7.28
C PHE A 704 6.47 -33.52 -8.48
N SER A 705 6.49 -34.84 -8.24
CA SER A 705 6.60 -35.87 -9.27
C SER A 705 5.49 -36.92 -9.10
N ALA A 706 4.83 -37.30 -10.19
CA ALA A 706 3.86 -38.39 -10.23
C ALA A 706 4.38 -39.51 -11.11
N SER A 707 3.99 -40.75 -10.78
CA SER A 707 4.40 -41.93 -11.53
C SER A 707 3.30 -42.98 -11.63
N TRP A 708 3.49 -43.86 -12.61
CA TRP A 708 2.68 -45.06 -12.80
C TRP A 708 2.88 -46.10 -11.69
N ASP A 709 3.87 -45.93 -10.81
CA ASP A 709 4.01 -46.68 -9.55
C ASP A 709 2.89 -46.39 -8.55
N SER A 710 1.91 -45.56 -8.93
CA SER A 710 0.77 -45.13 -8.12
C SER A 710 1.16 -44.22 -6.96
N THR A 711 2.31 -43.55 -7.05
CA THR A 711 2.78 -42.61 -6.03
C THR A 711 2.93 -41.19 -6.54
N VAL A 712 2.75 -40.24 -5.62
CA VAL A 712 3.17 -38.84 -5.77
C VAL A 712 4.25 -38.53 -4.74
N LYS A 713 5.38 -38.01 -5.20
CA LYS A 713 6.51 -37.62 -4.35
C LYS A 713 6.69 -36.11 -4.33
N VAL A 714 6.93 -35.59 -3.13
CA VAL A 714 7.19 -34.16 -2.87
C VAL A 714 8.65 -33.98 -2.49
N TRP A 715 9.37 -33.14 -3.24
CA TRP A 715 10.80 -32.92 -3.06
C TRP A 715 11.06 -31.48 -2.63
N HIS A 716 11.88 -31.32 -1.59
CA HIS A 716 12.40 -30.02 -1.18
C HIS A 716 13.77 -29.78 -1.80
N CYS A 717 13.96 -28.62 -2.41
CA CYS A 717 15.27 -28.18 -2.86
C CYS A 717 16.01 -27.51 -1.70
N VAL A 718 17.04 -28.16 -1.18
CA VAL A 718 17.91 -27.57 -0.15
C VAL A 718 19.05 -26.81 -0.86
N PRO A 719 19.18 -25.48 -0.69
CA PRO A 719 20.30 -24.73 -1.22
C PRO A 719 21.59 -25.19 -0.53
N GLY A 720 22.59 -25.62 -1.32
CA GLY A 720 23.85 -26.13 -0.78
C GLY A 720 24.62 -25.06 0.00
N GLU A 721 25.07 -25.40 1.21
CA GLU A 721 25.97 -24.57 2.00
C GLU A 721 27.29 -24.32 1.25
N THR A 722 27.79 -23.09 1.35
CA THR A 722 28.80 -22.42 0.52
C THR A 722 30.24 -22.97 0.59
N VAL A 723 30.47 -24.23 0.98
CA VAL A 723 31.85 -24.76 1.19
C VAL A 723 32.12 -26.13 0.54
N SER A 724 31.23 -26.71 -0.26
CA SER A 724 31.56 -27.93 -1.00
C SER A 724 30.94 -27.96 -2.39
N ASN A 725 31.67 -28.48 -3.38
CA ASN A 725 31.27 -28.71 -4.78
C ASN A 725 30.11 -29.72 -4.94
N LYS A 726 29.14 -29.76 -4.03
CA LYS A 726 27.99 -30.68 -4.09
C LYS A 726 26.71 -29.95 -4.48
N LYS A 727 26.08 -30.56 -5.48
CA LYS A 727 24.82 -30.31 -6.19
C LYS A 727 23.65 -29.89 -5.29
N HIS A 728 22.62 -29.28 -5.90
CA HIS A 728 21.30 -29.13 -5.28
C HIS A 728 20.85 -30.49 -4.73
N HIS A 729 20.62 -30.59 -3.42
CA HIS A 729 20.13 -31.80 -2.81
C HIS A 729 18.61 -31.74 -2.76
N PHE A 730 17.96 -32.71 -3.39
CA PHE A 730 16.52 -32.88 -3.35
C PHE A 730 16.19 -33.92 -2.30
N GLU A 731 15.60 -33.47 -1.19
CA GLU A 731 15.16 -34.35 -0.11
C GLU A 731 13.69 -34.70 -0.31
N LEU A 732 13.36 -35.99 -0.19
CA LEU A 732 11.98 -36.46 -0.23
C LEU A 732 11.28 -36.04 1.07
N LEU A 733 10.28 -35.16 0.96
CA LEU A 733 9.49 -34.69 2.09
C LEU A 733 8.31 -35.62 2.38
N ALA A 734 7.69 -36.14 1.33
CA ALA A 734 6.48 -36.96 1.43
C ALA A 734 6.36 -37.87 0.21
N GLU A 735 5.83 -39.06 0.46
CA GLU A 735 5.43 -40.04 -0.54
C GLU A 735 3.97 -40.41 -0.25
N LEU A 736 3.18 -40.43 -1.31
CA LEU A 736 1.74 -40.56 -1.25
C LEU A 736 1.33 -41.71 -2.15
N GLU A 737 0.87 -42.80 -1.55
CA GLU A 737 0.42 -43.98 -2.29
C GLU A 737 -1.05 -43.86 -2.66
N HIS A 738 -1.40 -44.36 -3.84
CA HIS A 738 -2.75 -44.36 -4.38
C HIS A 738 -3.11 -45.74 -4.94
N ASP A 739 -4.40 -46.06 -5.00
CA ASP A 739 -4.90 -47.35 -5.49
C ASP A 739 -4.80 -47.53 -7.02
N VAL A 740 -4.41 -46.48 -7.75
CA VAL A 740 -4.35 -46.44 -9.22
C VAL A 740 -3.11 -45.66 -9.68
N SER A 741 -2.52 -46.07 -10.81
CA SER A 741 -1.39 -45.39 -11.45
C SER A 741 -1.64 -43.89 -11.64
N VAL A 742 -0.72 -43.04 -11.18
CA VAL A 742 -0.89 -41.59 -11.22
C VAL A 742 -0.28 -41.03 -12.49
N SER A 743 -1.12 -40.52 -13.39
CA SER A 743 -0.71 -39.90 -14.66
C SER A 743 -0.44 -38.38 -14.54
N MET A 744 -0.76 -37.74 -13.41
CA MET A 744 -0.84 -36.28 -13.31
C MET A 744 -0.58 -35.76 -11.88
N LEU A 745 -0.10 -34.52 -11.77
CA LEU A 745 0.12 -33.81 -10.49
C LEU A 745 -0.76 -32.59 -10.34
N MET A 746 -1.17 -32.32 -9.10
CA MET A 746 -1.91 -31.13 -8.68
C MET A 746 -1.05 -30.12 -7.90
N HIS A 747 -1.59 -28.91 -7.68
CA HIS A 747 -1.16 -28.05 -6.57
C HIS A 747 -1.36 -28.76 -5.23
N ALA A 748 -0.36 -28.72 -4.35
CA ALA A 748 -0.50 -29.14 -2.97
C ALA A 748 -0.58 -27.92 -2.04
N LEU A 749 -1.69 -27.76 -1.34
CA LEU A 749 -1.73 -26.93 -0.14
C LEU A 749 -1.08 -27.73 0.99
N VAL A 750 0.17 -27.39 1.33
CA VAL A 750 0.78 -27.88 2.58
C VAL A 750 0.36 -26.93 3.69
N THR A 751 -0.74 -27.25 4.38
CA THR A 751 -1.09 -26.58 5.63
C THR A 751 -0.06 -26.94 6.69
N ARG A 752 0.64 -25.92 7.20
CA ARG A 752 1.69 -26.03 8.22
C ARG A 752 1.04 -26.27 9.59
N THR A 753 0.86 -27.53 9.96
CA THR A 753 0.70 -27.99 11.35
C THR A 753 1.33 -29.38 11.45
N GLU A 754 1.94 -29.71 12.59
CA GLU A 754 2.87 -30.82 12.86
C GLU A 754 2.39 -32.26 12.57
N CYS A 755 1.27 -32.45 11.86
CA CYS A 755 0.82 -33.72 11.29
C CYS A 755 0.19 -33.45 9.91
N LEU A 756 0.82 -33.98 8.86
CA LEU A 756 0.37 -33.92 7.47
C LEU A 756 -1.04 -34.53 7.31
N ASN A 757 -2.07 -33.70 7.13
CA ASN A 757 -3.35 -34.15 6.60
C ASN A 757 -3.54 -33.55 5.20
N MET A 758 -3.30 -34.37 4.17
CA MET A 758 -3.56 -34.04 2.77
C MET A 758 -4.96 -34.52 2.36
N ILE A 759 -5.72 -33.68 1.64
CA ILE A 759 -6.99 -34.06 1.02
C ILE A 759 -6.71 -34.36 -0.46
N PHE A 760 -6.89 -35.61 -0.89
CA PHE A 760 -6.85 -36.04 -2.29
C PHE A 760 -8.25 -36.36 -2.79
N LEU A 761 -8.65 -35.75 -3.91
CA LEU A 761 -9.79 -36.21 -4.72
C LEU A 761 -9.27 -36.87 -5.99
N LEU A 762 -9.73 -38.10 -6.23
CA LEU A 762 -9.18 -39.06 -7.19
C LEU A 762 -10.13 -39.21 -8.39
N PHE A 763 -9.63 -39.04 -9.62
CA PHE A 763 -10.19 -39.58 -10.86
C PHE A 763 -9.06 -39.86 -11.88
N LEU A 764 -9.30 -40.73 -12.86
CA LEU A 764 -8.43 -41.01 -14.03
C LEU A 764 -8.35 -39.78 -14.94
N LEU A 765 -7.48 -38.82 -14.61
CA LEU A 765 -7.47 -37.50 -15.24
C LEU A 765 -6.31 -37.34 -16.24
N PHE A 766 -6.58 -36.70 -17.38
CA PHE A 766 -5.58 -36.27 -18.36
C PHE A 766 -4.93 -34.95 -17.97
N THR A 767 -5.71 -34.01 -17.41
CA THR A 767 -5.21 -32.72 -16.90
C THR A 767 -6.11 -32.16 -15.78
N SER A 768 -5.56 -31.25 -14.98
CA SER A 768 -6.25 -30.55 -13.89
C SER A 768 -5.67 -29.14 -13.70
N PHE A 769 -6.52 -28.14 -13.40
CA PHE A 769 -6.13 -26.74 -13.17
C PHE A 769 -6.93 -26.15 -12.01
N PHE A 770 -6.27 -25.37 -11.15
CA PHE A 770 -6.94 -24.61 -10.09
C PHE A 770 -7.35 -23.24 -10.61
N HIS A 771 -8.52 -22.78 -10.20
CA HIS A 771 -8.88 -21.37 -10.36
C HIS A 771 -7.93 -20.48 -9.53
N THR A 772 -7.80 -19.20 -9.90
CA THR A 772 -6.97 -18.21 -9.17
C THR A 772 -7.33 -18.12 -7.69
N ASP A 773 -8.58 -18.46 -7.32
CA ASP A 773 -9.08 -18.52 -5.95
C ASP A 773 -8.55 -19.68 -5.09
N SER A 774 -7.84 -20.66 -5.68
CA SER A 774 -7.35 -21.88 -5.02
C SER A 774 -8.42 -22.72 -4.31
N ARG A 775 -9.71 -22.46 -4.57
CA ARG A 775 -10.87 -23.11 -3.95
C ARG A 775 -11.50 -24.13 -4.89
N HIS A 776 -11.51 -23.82 -6.18
CA HIS A 776 -12.12 -24.65 -7.20
C HIS A 776 -11.07 -25.37 -8.04
N LEU A 777 -11.25 -26.69 -8.17
CA LEU A 777 -10.43 -27.56 -9.00
C LEU A 777 -11.22 -27.97 -10.23
N LEU A 778 -10.73 -27.62 -11.43
CA LEU A 778 -11.22 -28.20 -12.67
C LEU A 778 -10.36 -29.39 -13.06
N SER A 779 -11.00 -30.47 -13.48
CA SER A 779 -10.35 -31.72 -13.86
C SER A 779 -10.99 -32.31 -15.12
N THR A 780 -10.20 -32.96 -15.97
CA THR A 780 -10.70 -33.73 -17.12
C THR A 780 -10.02 -35.08 -17.24
N GLY A 781 -10.74 -36.11 -17.69
CA GLY A 781 -10.26 -37.49 -17.71
C GLY A 781 -10.71 -38.33 -18.90
N GLU A 782 -10.43 -39.63 -18.81
CA GLU A 782 -10.90 -40.64 -19.78
C GLU A 782 -12.42 -40.76 -19.84
N ASP A 783 -13.09 -40.33 -18.77
CA ASP A 783 -14.54 -40.27 -18.67
C ASP A 783 -15.17 -39.19 -19.56
N CYS A 784 -14.36 -38.48 -20.36
CA CYS A 784 -14.81 -37.42 -21.27
C CYS A 784 -15.68 -36.40 -20.52
N CYS A 785 -15.27 -36.02 -19.32
CA CYS A 785 -16.00 -35.06 -18.50
C CYS A 785 -15.03 -34.01 -17.94
N PHE A 786 -15.44 -32.75 -17.98
CA PHE A 786 -14.93 -31.74 -17.08
C PHE A 786 -15.65 -31.86 -15.74
N LYS A 787 -14.92 -31.82 -14.63
CA LYS A 787 -15.45 -31.87 -13.27
C LYS A 787 -14.85 -30.74 -12.46
N VAL A 788 -15.70 -29.86 -11.94
CA VAL A 788 -15.33 -28.78 -11.02
C VAL A 788 -15.64 -29.25 -9.61
N ILE A 789 -14.63 -29.27 -8.76
CA ILE A 789 -14.71 -29.81 -7.40
C ILE A 789 -14.30 -28.69 -6.43
N ASP A 790 -15.08 -28.50 -5.37
CA ASP A 790 -14.68 -27.63 -4.25
C ASP A 790 -13.66 -28.39 -3.40
N VAL A 791 -12.45 -27.83 -3.29
CA VAL A 791 -11.30 -28.50 -2.67
C VAL A 791 -11.46 -28.60 -1.14
N GLN A 792 -12.20 -27.68 -0.53
CA GLN A 792 -12.38 -27.63 0.92
C GLN A 792 -13.40 -28.66 1.40
N THR A 793 -14.43 -28.93 0.60
CA THR A 793 -15.53 -29.84 0.94
C THR A 793 -15.44 -31.18 0.22
N GLY A 794 -14.64 -31.26 -0.84
CA GLY A 794 -14.56 -32.40 -1.74
C GLY A 794 -15.81 -32.63 -2.58
N MET A 795 -16.71 -31.65 -2.64
CA MET A 795 -17.96 -31.79 -3.38
C MET A 795 -17.78 -31.46 -4.85
N LEU A 796 -18.35 -32.29 -5.72
CA LEU A 796 -18.50 -31.97 -7.15
C LEU A 796 -19.52 -30.82 -7.31
N ILE A 797 -19.08 -29.68 -7.80
CA ILE A 797 -19.90 -28.48 -8.05
C ILE A 797 -20.58 -28.58 -9.41
N SER A 798 -19.80 -28.89 -10.44
CA SER A 798 -20.29 -28.93 -11.82
C SER A 798 -19.60 -30.05 -12.59
N SER A 799 -20.33 -30.66 -13.52
CA SER A 799 -19.76 -31.60 -14.47
C SER A 799 -20.31 -31.36 -15.87
N VAL A 800 -19.41 -31.25 -16.83
CA VAL A 800 -19.73 -31.02 -18.25
C VAL A 800 -19.18 -32.20 -19.05
N THR A 801 -20.05 -32.93 -19.73
CA THR A 801 -19.67 -34.04 -20.60
C THR A 801 -19.14 -33.53 -21.94
N THR A 802 -18.00 -34.07 -22.38
CA THR A 802 -17.36 -33.79 -23.66
C THR A 802 -17.60 -34.95 -24.64
N GLU A 803 -17.57 -34.67 -25.94
CA GLU A 803 -17.73 -35.70 -26.98
C GLU A 803 -16.52 -36.63 -27.08
N GLU A 804 -15.34 -36.11 -26.74
CA GLU A 804 -14.06 -36.81 -26.79
C GLU A 804 -13.17 -36.39 -25.60
N PRO A 805 -12.14 -37.20 -25.27
CA PRO A 805 -11.22 -36.87 -24.20
C PRO A 805 -10.42 -35.61 -24.47
N GLN A 806 -10.29 -34.76 -23.44
CA GLN A 806 -9.47 -33.56 -23.50
C GLN A 806 -8.09 -33.84 -22.88
N ARG A 807 -7.03 -33.53 -23.63
CA ARG A 807 -5.66 -33.90 -23.26
C ARG A 807 -4.93 -32.81 -22.48
N CYS A 808 -5.29 -31.56 -22.70
CA CYS A 808 -4.78 -30.42 -21.95
C CYS A 808 -5.80 -29.29 -21.93
N PHE A 809 -5.73 -28.40 -20.94
CA PHE A 809 -6.57 -27.20 -20.91
C PHE A 809 -5.99 -26.07 -20.06
N LYS A 810 -6.58 -24.88 -20.23
CA LYS A 810 -6.47 -23.67 -19.40
C LYS A 810 -7.87 -23.16 -19.08
N TRP A 811 -8.02 -22.51 -17.93
CA TRP A 811 -9.32 -22.11 -17.39
C TRP A 811 -9.21 -20.81 -16.59
N ASP A 812 -10.17 -19.90 -16.78
CA ASP A 812 -10.26 -18.59 -16.11
C ASP A 812 -11.35 -18.49 -15.04
N GLY A 813 -12.11 -19.57 -14.80
CA GLY A 813 -13.30 -19.57 -13.94
C GLY A 813 -14.60 -19.84 -14.70
N ASN A 814 -14.75 -19.28 -15.91
CA ASN A 814 -15.97 -19.38 -16.72
C ASN A 814 -15.75 -20.07 -18.07
N THR A 815 -14.63 -19.82 -18.71
CA THR A 815 -14.25 -20.30 -20.05
C THR A 815 -13.09 -21.28 -19.97
N ILE A 816 -13.17 -22.39 -20.70
CA ILE A 816 -12.08 -23.38 -20.79
C ILE A 816 -11.54 -23.38 -22.21
N LEU A 817 -10.24 -23.17 -22.37
CA LEU A 817 -9.53 -23.50 -23.61
C LEU A 817 -8.90 -24.88 -23.46
N SER A 818 -9.37 -25.84 -24.25
CA SER A 818 -8.94 -27.25 -24.17
C SER A 818 -8.40 -27.76 -25.51
N GLY A 819 -7.47 -28.71 -25.45
CA GLY A 819 -6.96 -29.44 -26.59
C GLY A 819 -7.49 -30.86 -26.63
N SER A 820 -8.13 -31.24 -27.73
CA SER A 820 -8.83 -32.50 -27.85
C SER A 820 -7.96 -33.65 -28.38
N GLN A 821 -8.49 -34.87 -28.28
CA GLN A 821 -7.88 -36.06 -28.90
C GLN A 821 -7.82 -35.99 -30.43
N SER A 822 -8.80 -35.33 -31.07
CA SER A 822 -8.85 -35.17 -32.53
C SER A 822 -7.90 -34.11 -33.09
N GLY A 823 -7.26 -33.31 -32.24
CA GLY A 823 -6.32 -32.25 -32.65
C GLY A 823 -6.94 -30.85 -32.75
N GLU A 824 -8.20 -30.70 -32.34
CA GLU A 824 -8.88 -29.41 -32.27
C GLU A 824 -8.60 -28.69 -30.94
N LEU A 825 -8.58 -27.36 -30.97
CA LEU A 825 -8.69 -26.53 -29.77
C LEU A 825 -10.16 -26.14 -29.59
N LEU A 826 -10.74 -26.57 -28.47
CA LEU A 826 -12.14 -26.37 -28.14
C LEU A 826 -12.25 -25.34 -27.02
N ILE A 827 -13.12 -24.34 -27.24
CA ILE A 827 -13.44 -23.33 -26.24
C ILE A 827 -14.80 -23.68 -25.66
N TRP A 828 -14.87 -23.76 -24.34
CA TRP A 828 -16.08 -24.14 -23.61
C TRP A 828 -16.56 -23.02 -22.72
N ASP A 829 -17.87 -22.81 -22.71
CA ASP A 829 -18.54 -22.09 -21.63
C ASP A 829 -18.94 -23.11 -20.56
N LEU A 830 -18.34 -22.99 -19.38
CA LEU A 830 -18.55 -23.90 -18.26
C LEU A 830 -19.95 -23.77 -17.66
N LEU A 831 -20.55 -22.57 -17.67
CA LEU A 831 -21.90 -22.33 -17.17
C LEU A 831 -22.95 -22.86 -18.16
N GLY A 832 -22.71 -22.64 -19.45
CA GLY A 832 -23.57 -23.12 -20.53
C GLY A 832 -23.42 -24.62 -20.83
N GLY A 833 -22.31 -25.24 -20.42
CA GLY A 833 -21.99 -26.64 -20.65
C GLY A 833 -21.83 -27.01 -22.13
N LYS A 834 -21.39 -26.06 -22.97
CA LYS A 834 -21.32 -26.22 -24.43
C LYS A 834 -20.01 -25.69 -25.00
N VAL A 835 -19.61 -26.27 -26.12
CA VAL A 835 -18.53 -25.74 -26.96
C VAL A 835 -19.03 -24.47 -27.65
N THR A 836 -18.34 -23.36 -27.43
CA THR A 836 -18.64 -22.08 -28.08
C THR A 836 -17.94 -22.00 -29.44
N GLU A 837 -16.69 -22.44 -29.53
CA GLU A 837 -15.87 -22.38 -30.75
C GLU A 837 -14.96 -23.60 -30.91
N ARG A 838 -14.66 -23.91 -32.18
CA ARG A 838 -13.78 -25.03 -32.57
C ARG A 838 -12.69 -24.54 -33.52
N ILE A 839 -11.45 -24.57 -33.06
CA ILE A 839 -10.30 -24.11 -33.82
C ILE A 839 -9.49 -25.33 -34.27
N LYS A 840 -9.43 -25.55 -35.59
CA LYS A 840 -8.62 -26.62 -36.17
C LYS A 840 -7.14 -26.28 -36.08
N GLY A 841 -6.35 -27.16 -35.49
CA GLY A 841 -4.91 -26.97 -35.32
C GLY A 841 -4.11 -28.19 -35.73
N HIS A 842 -3.96 -29.12 -34.79
CA HIS A 842 -3.12 -30.30 -34.99
C HIS A 842 -3.85 -31.38 -35.80
N THR A 843 -3.07 -32.24 -36.45
CA THR A 843 -3.58 -33.42 -37.19
C THR A 843 -3.70 -34.68 -36.34
N GLY A 844 -3.35 -34.56 -35.05
CA GLY A 844 -3.47 -35.59 -34.01
C GLY A 844 -3.61 -34.93 -32.64
N ALA A 845 -3.64 -35.71 -31.55
CA ALA A 845 -4.00 -35.21 -30.24
C ALA A 845 -3.14 -34.03 -29.76
N VAL A 846 -3.77 -33.03 -29.14
CA VAL A 846 -3.07 -31.87 -28.56
C VAL A 846 -2.55 -32.22 -27.16
N MET A 847 -1.29 -32.61 -27.07
CA MET A 847 -0.75 -33.24 -25.87
C MET A 847 -0.34 -32.27 -24.76
N SER A 848 0.04 -31.04 -25.13
CA SER A 848 0.51 -30.04 -24.16
C SER A 848 0.15 -28.63 -24.60
N MET A 849 -0.08 -27.76 -23.62
CA MET A 849 -0.45 -26.36 -23.83
C MET A 849 0.23 -25.47 -22.80
N TRP A 850 0.84 -24.40 -23.28
CA TRP A 850 1.34 -23.30 -22.48
C TRP A 850 0.65 -22.01 -22.90
N MET A 851 0.37 -21.14 -21.93
CA MET A 851 -0.24 -19.83 -22.15
C MET A 851 0.50 -18.81 -21.31
N ASN A 852 0.73 -17.62 -21.86
CA ASN A 852 1.37 -16.54 -21.12
C ASN A 852 0.42 -15.90 -20.11
N GLU A 853 0.97 -15.12 -19.17
CA GLU A 853 0.20 -14.46 -18.11
C GLU A 853 -0.89 -13.52 -18.66
N GLN A 854 -0.63 -12.84 -19.78
CA GLN A 854 -1.58 -11.96 -20.45
C GLN A 854 -2.66 -12.70 -21.27
N CYS A 855 -2.63 -14.03 -21.33
CA CYS A 855 -3.57 -14.88 -22.07
C CYS A 855 -3.71 -14.61 -23.58
N ASN A 856 -2.83 -13.81 -24.17
CA ASN A 856 -2.88 -13.41 -25.59
C ASN A 856 -2.03 -14.29 -26.53
N SER A 857 -1.16 -15.14 -25.97
CA SER A 857 -0.27 -16.03 -26.71
C SER A 857 -0.35 -17.43 -26.13
N VAL A 858 -0.69 -18.39 -26.99
CA VAL A 858 -0.80 -19.81 -26.63
C VAL A 858 0.21 -20.62 -27.46
N ILE A 859 0.82 -21.63 -26.87
CA ILE A 859 1.71 -22.56 -27.54
C ILE A 859 1.19 -23.97 -27.29
N THR A 860 1.02 -24.76 -28.35
CA THR A 860 0.54 -26.13 -28.26
C THR A 860 1.52 -27.10 -28.89
N GLY A 861 1.59 -28.30 -28.32
CA GLY A 861 2.42 -29.40 -28.81
C GLY A 861 1.54 -30.60 -29.08
N GLY A 862 1.64 -31.15 -30.28
CA GLY A 862 0.78 -32.24 -30.73
C GLY A 862 1.48 -33.58 -30.90
N GLU A 863 0.67 -34.63 -31.01
CA GLU A 863 1.08 -35.96 -31.45
C GLU A 863 1.62 -35.95 -32.88
N ASP A 864 1.17 -34.98 -33.69
CA ASP A 864 1.64 -34.74 -35.05
C ASP A 864 3.06 -34.17 -35.15
N LYS A 865 3.78 -34.08 -34.02
CA LYS A 865 5.21 -33.72 -33.93
C LYS A 865 5.47 -32.23 -34.16
N HIS A 866 4.40 -31.43 -34.24
CA HIS A 866 4.48 -30.00 -34.45
C HIS A 866 4.32 -29.23 -33.14
N ILE A 867 5.07 -28.14 -33.03
CA ILE A 867 4.78 -27.05 -32.10
C ILE A 867 4.06 -25.95 -32.89
N MET A 868 2.93 -25.48 -32.35
CA MET A 868 2.13 -24.43 -32.95
C MET A 868 2.06 -23.22 -32.01
N PHE A 869 2.28 -22.04 -32.58
CA PHE A 869 2.20 -20.76 -31.90
C PHE A 869 0.92 -20.07 -32.32
N TRP A 870 0.15 -19.66 -31.34
CA TRP A 870 -1.16 -19.05 -31.51
C TRP A 870 -1.15 -17.65 -30.93
N LYS A 871 -1.80 -16.72 -31.62
CA LYS A 871 -1.97 -15.34 -31.15
C LYS A 871 -3.42 -14.94 -31.23
N LEU A 872 -3.85 -14.22 -30.21
CA LEU A 872 -5.12 -13.51 -30.24
C LEU A 872 -5.07 -12.41 -31.30
N GLN A 873 -6.12 -12.31 -32.12
CA GLN A 873 -6.36 -11.14 -32.95
C GLN A 873 -7.48 -10.33 -32.32
N TYR A 874 -7.23 -9.06 -32.02
CA TYR A 874 -8.22 -8.14 -31.47
C TYR A 874 -9.18 -7.66 -32.56
#